data_AF-A0A1I5XST7-F1
#
_entry.id   AF-A0A1I5XST7-F1
#
_cell.length_a   1.000
_cell.length_b   1.000
_cell.length_c   1.000
_cell.angle_alpha   90.00
_cell.angle_beta   90.00
_cell.angle_gamma   90.00
#
_symmetry.space_group_name_H-M   'P 1'
#
loop_
_entity.id
_entity.type
_entity.pdbx_description
1 polymer ?
#
loop_
_entity_poly.entity_id
_entity_poly.type
_entity_poly.pdbx_seq_one_letter_code
_entity_poly.pdbx_strand_id
1 'polypeptide(L)'
;ITSRKEYQARYKEDPRLPSNPNLMYKKEWMDWADFLGQKDRFYPDLQTASEAAQHLKITSRKEYQARYKKDPRLPSNPYEMYKKEWTDWDDFLLPKTVSDVWSFKQACSVLGINNSRDYRHARKKHKLLPAKPEKLVWWIDWYNALDIPRPYEYGILRGKVLEFGCQTLNDYKKMRLSLNDPRVPSAPAETYSEWTNTHDFFGKKRPYKVRYFEPEWEAWGLLIKEFLKTARAGDTKEKDLCEFVREFIEPSGYGLSPLDFLTRGSVDIHPMLALFSEVPSTRKKKWLFSINEFLDWVLATELTIEDEDTGEIHLVNGARNPFALINFDGEITPEKRGETDKLALPYQFVKATREWIFPDSSLQSTTNYNELSHLHRFSADWITVDDPSLIDENDPDCVVRRNGDKVEIWLPIYWTYTFALMHLPARGRQIIYCDSGEADGEVARIENGKVIWAENKNKLTGLTECQAMVSKIGEDYGVRYTSNKTHFGGQGYRVPFIPDELVYWLIKLRNWQEKYNPISKPTAWFDCKRTNLNESQRKQKGSNCFLFRDVGEVEPGIFGSRLTNRLAAALFFSGKGDVSGTTYFGLPYKDTSEDTLFGFGSLSISQFNSSYTPHSLRVSLINAYAYEFGLPLEVIMKLVGHSSILMSIYYIKSDKTGANLRERLEKGEKEALRNVAYTLKKHIENQRIEECKSQLTANSPEFLTSLTNARPSSSYQFKDFGCCPVGGVFCSEGGDRAMTKVNIFHPVPAGYLGEQNCIRCRFFVTGPAFMMGLVALFNEISLSVHTQSLRHSKLEEDLDNIIEDIEVISHQIYEEKKNNSEMQLLQEKMQAKVAERHKLNSEIETRAKKIDLYLCDMNFVHKHIDDCRTLAKSHPISPNKKLQLVVPASFEVSMDLDDVSCFHQLSEVCENAEIYHSCSDEIAIHQRSQILDRMLINNQIEPKLMFLSEQEQLSVGNQLTELMLSRLKSWENVDKVIDGSLLLTDLDDRSRSTLRSINQLFSAPNLLKIGGQSE
;
A
#
# COMPACT_ATOMS: atom_id res chain seq x y z
N ILE A 1 -35.81 -114.12 3.16
CA ILE A 1 -36.94 -113.22 2.85
C ILE A 1 -36.87 -112.03 3.80
N THR A 2 -36.60 -110.81 3.32
CA THR A 2 -36.32 -109.64 4.17
C THR A 2 -37.30 -108.48 3.97
N SER A 3 -38.40 -108.68 3.24
CA SER A 3 -39.48 -107.70 3.16
C SER A 3 -40.84 -108.37 2.95
N ARG A 4 -41.92 -107.68 3.32
CA ARG A 4 -43.30 -108.15 3.09
C ARG A 4 -43.55 -108.50 1.61
N LYS A 5 -43.07 -107.68 0.68
CA LYS A 5 -43.23 -107.94 -0.76
C LYS A 5 -42.51 -109.20 -1.20
N GLU A 6 -41.29 -109.40 -0.70
CA GLU A 6 -40.52 -110.61 -1.01
C GLU A 6 -41.16 -111.86 -0.37
N TYR A 7 -41.72 -111.73 0.84
CA TYR A 7 -42.47 -112.80 1.48
C TYR A 7 -43.72 -113.17 0.67
N GLN A 8 -44.49 -112.19 0.23
CA GLN A 8 -45.68 -112.43 -0.59
C GLN A 8 -45.34 -113.03 -1.97
N ALA A 9 -44.17 -112.73 -2.53
CA ALA A 9 -43.72 -113.31 -3.78
C ALA A 9 -43.24 -114.76 -3.61
N ARG A 10 -42.61 -115.09 -2.47
CA ARG A 10 -41.89 -116.35 -2.25
C ARG A 10 -42.52 -117.31 -1.25
N TYR A 11 -43.57 -116.95 -0.52
CA TYR A 11 -44.16 -117.84 0.49
C TYR A 11 -44.63 -119.18 -0.10
N LYS A 12 -44.93 -119.25 -1.39
CA LYS A 12 -45.29 -120.48 -2.11
C LYS A 12 -44.11 -121.43 -2.36
N GLU A 13 -42.88 -120.97 -2.17
CA GLU A 13 -41.66 -121.77 -2.32
C GLU A 13 -41.46 -122.75 -1.14
N ASP A 14 -42.06 -122.48 0.03
CA ASP A 14 -42.13 -123.41 1.16
C ASP A 14 -43.58 -123.58 1.61
N PRO A 15 -44.18 -124.79 1.49
CA PRO A 15 -45.58 -125.03 1.85
C PRO A 15 -45.90 -124.79 3.33
N ARG A 16 -44.91 -124.65 4.21
CA ARG A 16 -45.10 -124.34 5.65
C ARG A 16 -45.27 -122.84 5.93
N LEU A 17 -45.07 -121.97 4.95
CA LEU A 17 -45.20 -120.53 5.13
C LEU A 17 -46.63 -120.06 4.80
N PRO A 18 -47.37 -119.46 5.76
CA PRO A 18 -48.74 -119.00 5.52
C PRO A 18 -48.79 -117.78 4.60
N SER A 19 -49.80 -117.71 3.73
CA SER A 19 -50.01 -116.56 2.84
C SER A 19 -50.27 -115.25 3.59
N ASN A 20 -50.91 -115.34 4.76
CA ASN A 20 -51.19 -114.24 5.68
C ASN A 20 -50.72 -114.60 7.09
N PRO A 21 -49.42 -114.44 7.38
CA PRO A 21 -48.83 -114.76 8.69
C PRO A 21 -49.48 -113.99 9.84
N ASN A 22 -49.94 -112.77 9.57
CA ASN A 22 -50.67 -111.91 10.51
C ASN A 22 -52.01 -112.47 10.97
N LEU A 23 -52.64 -113.31 10.16
CA LEU A 23 -53.88 -114.00 10.53
C LEU A 23 -53.61 -115.37 11.15
N MET A 24 -52.57 -116.07 10.67
CA MET A 24 -52.18 -117.40 11.17
C MET A 24 -51.63 -117.32 12.61
N TYR A 25 -50.75 -116.37 12.87
CA TYR A 25 -50.09 -116.18 14.17
C TYR A 25 -50.78 -115.12 15.03
N LYS A 26 -52.08 -114.86 14.83
CA LYS A 26 -52.80 -113.69 15.38
C LYS A 26 -52.61 -113.44 16.89
N LYS A 27 -52.39 -114.47 17.70
CA LYS A 27 -52.15 -114.34 19.16
C LYS A 27 -50.74 -113.83 19.51
N GLU A 28 -49.76 -114.08 18.65
CA GLU A 28 -48.33 -113.76 18.85
C GLU A 28 -47.83 -112.73 17.81
N TRP A 29 -48.67 -112.37 16.84
CA TRP A 29 -48.33 -111.45 15.77
C TRP A 29 -48.28 -110.01 16.26
N MET A 30 -47.09 -109.42 16.25
CA MET A 30 -46.91 -107.99 16.49
C MET A 30 -46.95 -107.19 15.19
N ASP A 31 -45.93 -107.35 14.34
CA ASP A 31 -45.87 -106.72 13.03
C ASP A 31 -44.97 -107.52 12.06
N TRP A 32 -44.85 -107.01 10.83
CA TRP A 32 -43.99 -107.63 9.80
C TRP A 32 -42.49 -107.53 10.12
N ALA A 33 -42.06 -106.59 10.96
CA ALA A 33 -40.64 -106.42 11.30
C ALA A 33 -40.22 -107.47 12.31
N ASP A 34 -41.05 -107.76 13.31
CA ASP A 34 -40.82 -108.85 14.28
C ASP A 34 -40.84 -110.22 13.59
N PHE A 35 -41.83 -110.47 12.73
CA PHE A 35 -41.97 -111.74 12.02
C PHE A 35 -40.82 -112.06 11.06
N LEU A 36 -40.17 -111.03 10.49
CA LEU A 36 -39.03 -111.20 9.58
C LEU A 36 -37.67 -111.08 10.29
N GLY A 37 -37.65 -111.09 11.63
CA GLY A 37 -36.42 -111.03 12.43
C GLY A 37 -35.68 -109.69 12.35
N GLN A 38 -36.40 -108.58 12.09
CA GLN A 38 -35.84 -107.24 11.87
C GLN A 38 -35.86 -106.35 13.13
N LYS A 39 -35.96 -106.93 14.33
CA LYS A 39 -36.07 -106.17 15.59
C LYS A 39 -34.90 -105.20 15.84
N ASP A 40 -33.70 -105.49 15.34
CA ASP A 40 -32.51 -104.63 15.44
C ASP A 40 -32.21 -103.84 14.15
N ARG A 41 -33.23 -103.63 13.31
CA ARG A 41 -33.03 -102.96 12.01
C ARG A 41 -32.67 -101.49 12.16
N PHE A 42 -33.15 -100.81 13.20
CA PHE A 42 -32.93 -99.38 13.40
C PHE A 42 -32.25 -99.11 14.74
N TYR A 43 -31.61 -97.95 14.88
CA TYR A 43 -30.96 -97.57 16.14
C TYR A 43 -31.96 -97.59 17.31
N PRO A 44 -31.59 -98.14 18.48
CA PRO A 44 -32.52 -98.34 19.59
C PRO A 44 -32.94 -97.02 20.24
N ASP A 45 -32.05 -96.03 20.27
CA ASP A 45 -32.27 -94.75 20.95
C ASP A 45 -32.26 -93.60 19.95
N LEU A 46 -33.03 -92.55 20.22
CA LEU A 46 -33.06 -91.34 19.39
C LEU A 46 -31.66 -90.73 19.27
N GLN A 47 -30.88 -90.78 20.36
CA GLN A 47 -29.52 -90.24 20.41
C GLN A 47 -28.57 -90.93 19.43
N THR A 48 -28.54 -92.26 19.40
CA THR A 48 -27.61 -93.00 18.54
C THR A 48 -28.01 -92.86 17.06
N ALA A 49 -29.32 -92.77 16.80
CA ALA A 49 -29.85 -92.41 15.48
C ALA A 49 -29.48 -90.98 15.06
N SER A 50 -29.50 -90.04 15.99
CA SER A 50 -29.10 -88.65 15.78
C SER A 50 -27.61 -88.57 15.44
N GLU A 51 -26.74 -89.19 16.26
CA GLU A 51 -25.29 -89.23 16.02
C GLU A 51 -24.94 -89.85 14.66
N ALA A 52 -25.63 -90.93 14.27
CA ALA A 52 -25.47 -91.54 12.94
C ALA A 52 -25.91 -90.61 11.80
N ALA A 53 -27.05 -89.92 11.95
CA ALA A 53 -27.52 -88.93 10.98
C ALA A 53 -26.54 -87.74 10.86
N GLN A 54 -25.95 -87.34 11.98
CA GLN A 54 -24.94 -86.30 12.08
C GLN A 54 -23.63 -86.72 11.38
N HIS A 55 -23.17 -87.96 11.59
CA HIS A 55 -22.00 -88.51 10.88
C HIS A 55 -22.18 -88.57 9.36
N LEU A 56 -23.41 -88.79 8.88
CA LEU A 56 -23.75 -88.70 7.46
C LEU A 56 -23.83 -87.25 6.92
N LYS A 57 -23.52 -86.25 7.76
CA LYS A 57 -23.61 -84.81 7.47
C LYS A 57 -24.99 -84.40 6.97
N ILE A 58 -26.03 -84.98 7.55
CA ILE A 58 -27.42 -84.63 7.24
C ILE A 58 -27.79 -83.41 8.06
N THR A 59 -28.24 -82.35 7.39
CA THR A 59 -28.48 -81.04 8.01
C THR A 59 -29.94 -80.58 7.94
N SER A 60 -30.80 -81.31 7.22
CA SER A 60 -32.22 -80.98 7.09
C SER A 60 -33.10 -82.21 6.90
N ARG A 61 -34.41 -82.09 7.17
CA ARG A 61 -35.41 -83.14 6.89
C ARG A 61 -35.37 -83.64 5.45
N LYS A 62 -35.25 -82.74 4.46
CA LYS A 62 -35.20 -83.10 3.04
C LYS A 62 -33.95 -83.93 2.73
N GLU A 63 -32.81 -83.52 3.29
CA GLU A 63 -31.55 -84.25 3.13
C GLU A 63 -31.59 -85.60 3.86
N TYR A 64 -32.24 -85.67 5.00
CA TYR A 64 -32.48 -86.92 5.71
C TYR A 64 -33.28 -87.89 4.84
N GLN A 65 -34.40 -87.47 4.27
CA GLN A 65 -35.19 -88.31 3.37
C GLN A 65 -34.41 -88.79 2.13
N ALA A 66 -33.48 -87.97 1.63
CA ALA A 66 -32.64 -88.33 0.49
C ALA A 66 -31.49 -89.29 0.87
N ARG A 67 -30.94 -89.17 2.09
CA ARG A 67 -29.67 -89.82 2.48
C ARG A 67 -29.78 -90.85 3.59
N TYR A 68 -30.90 -90.97 4.30
CA TYR A 68 -31.03 -91.90 5.43
C TYR A 68 -30.66 -93.33 5.04
N LYS A 69 -30.98 -93.75 3.81
CA LYS A 69 -30.63 -95.07 3.27
C LYS A 69 -29.13 -95.36 3.18
N LYS A 70 -28.26 -94.35 3.29
CA LYS A 70 -26.80 -94.53 3.36
C LYS A 70 -26.37 -95.21 4.65
N ASP A 71 -27.15 -95.07 5.71
CA ASP A 71 -27.05 -95.92 6.90
C ASP A 71 -28.32 -96.80 6.97
N PRO A 72 -28.20 -98.12 6.73
CA PRO A 72 -29.32 -99.05 6.78
C PRO A 72 -30.10 -99.03 8.09
N ARG A 73 -29.49 -98.51 9.17
CA ARG A 73 -30.05 -98.42 10.53
C ARG A 73 -30.81 -97.14 10.83
N LEU A 74 -30.88 -96.19 9.90
CA LEU A 74 -31.73 -95.01 10.04
C LEU A 74 -33.17 -95.30 9.54
N PRO A 75 -34.22 -95.00 10.33
CA PRO A 75 -35.60 -95.15 9.88
C PRO A 75 -35.98 -94.09 8.84
N SER A 76 -36.94 -94.38 7.96
CA SER A 76 -37.44 -93.38 7.00
C SER A 76 -38.20 -92.23 7.66
N ASN A 77 -38.89 -92.52 8.76
CA ASN A 77 -39.65 -91.57 9.58
C ASN A 77 -39.20 -91.63 11.05
N PRO A 78 -38.11 -90.95 11.43
CA PRO A 78 -37.58 -91.01 12.79
C PRO A 78 -38.53 -90.43 13.84
N TYR A 79 -39.37 -89.45 13.48
CA TYR A 79 -40.39 -88.87 14.35
C TYR A 79 -41.52 -89.84 14.74
N GLU A 80 -41.80 -90.85 13.91
CA GLU A 80 -42.75 -91.91 14.25
C GLU A 80 -42.09 -93.01 15.09
N MET A 81 -40.84 -93.36 14.79
CA MET A 81 -40.08 -94.38 15.51
C MET A 81 -39.76 -93.95 16.94
N TYR A 82 -39.20 -92.75 17.10
CA TYR A 82 -38.75 -92.22 18.39
C TYR A 82 -39.78 -91.27 19.02
N LYS A 83 -41.08 -91.49 18.76
CA LYS A 83 -42.17 -90.57 19.10
C LYS A 83 -42.20 -90.12 20.57
N LYS A 84 -41.71 -90.93 21.51
CA LYS A 84 -41.65 -90.58 22.94
C LYS A 84 -40.58 -89.53 23.26
N GLU A 85 -39.48 -89.53 22.52
CA GLU A 85 -38.31 -88.67 22.74
C GLU A 85 -38.18 -87.57 21.67
N TRP A 86 -38.94 -87.68 20.58
CA TRP A 86 -38.90 -86.76 19.46
C TRP A 86 -39.57 -85.43 19.81
N THR A 87 -38.79 -84.35 19.74
CA THR A 87 -39.28 -82.97 19.90
C THR A 87 -39.46 -82.31 18.54
N ASP A 88 -38.37 -82.07 17.82
CA ASP A 88 -38.34 -81.48 16.49
C ASP A 88 -37.11 -81.95 15.68
N TRP A 89 -37.10 -81.68 14.38
CA TRP A 89 -35.99 -81.99 13.49
C TRP A 89 -34.69 -81.28 13.87
N ASP A 90 -34.77 -80.06 14.39
CA ASP A 90 -33.60 -79.29 14.83
C ASP A 90 -32.91 -80.01 16.00
N ASP A 91 -33.67 -80.42 17.01
CA ASP A 91 -33.13 -81.16 18.17
C ASP A 91 -32.57 -82.53 17.78
N PHE A 92 -33.13 -83.17 16.75
CA PHE A 92 -32.62 -84.45 16.23
C PHE A 92 -31.33 -84.32 15.40
N LEU A 93 -31.09 -83.18 14.75
CA LEU A 93 -29.92 -83.00 13.86
C LEU A 93 -28.79 -82.15 14.49
N LEU A 94 -29.09 -81.46 15.60
CA LEU A 94 -28.13 -80.65 16.35
C LEU A 94 -27.15 -81.51 17.18
N PRO A 95 -25.84 -81.17 17.18
CA PRO A 95 -24.88 -81.83 18.05
C PRO A 95 -25.12 -81.47 19.52
N LYS A 96 -24.89 -82.45 20.41
CA LYS A 96 -25.07 -82.28 21.87
C LYS A 96 -24.13 -81.25 22.48
N THR A 97 -22.90 -81.21 22.00
CA THR A 97 -21.86 -80.27 22.43
C THR A 97 -21.11 -79.76 21.22
N VAL A 98 -20.83 -78.46 21.22
CA VAL A 98 -20.02 -77.82 20.19
C VAL A 98 -18.59 -77.67 20.71
N SER A 99 -17.79 -78.74 20.56
CA SER A 99 -16.40 -78.81 21.03
C SER A 99 -15.39 -78.45 19.95
N ASP A 100 -15.72 -78.72 18.68
CA ASP A 100 -14.80 -78.64 17.54
C ASP A 100 -15.44 -77.94 16.33
N VAL A 101 -14.61 -77.45 15.39
CA VAL A 101 -15.04 -76.73 14.17
C VAL A 101 -16.15 -77.47 13.42
N TRP A 102 -16.04 -78.79 13.32
CA TRP A 102 -17.03 -79.62 12.61
C TRP A 102 -18.41 -79.57 13.27
N SER A 103 -18.48 -79.76 14.59
CA SER A 103 -19.73 -79.67 15.36
C SER A 103 -20.34 -78.26 15.31
N PHE A 104 -19.49 -77.22 15.25
CA PHE A 104 -19.95 -75.84 15.10
C PHE A 104 -20.57 -75.59 13.72
N LYS A 105 -19.89 -76.01 12.65
CA LYS A 105 -20.37 -75.89 11.27
C LYS A 105 -21.69 -76.62 11.07
N GLN A 106 -21.79 -77.81 11.63
CA GLN A 106 -23.00 -78.61 11.54
C GLN A 106 -24.16 -77.97 12.29
N ALA A 107 -23.95 -77.45 13.49
CA ALA A 107 -24.97 -76.71 14.23
C ALA A 107 -25.44 -75.46 13.46
N CYS A 108 -24.51 -74.73 12.84
CA CYS A 108 -24.84 -73.57 12.02
C CYS A 108 -25.64 -73.95 10.77
N SER A 109 -25.31 -75.06 10.11
CA SER A 109 -26.02 -75.54 8.92
C SER A 109 -27.42 -76.05 9.23
N VAL A 110 -27.62 -76.75 10.36
CA VAL A 110 -28.94 -77.23 10.81
C VAL A 110 -29.84 -76.05 11.17
N LEU A 111 -29.31 -75.07 11.89
CA LEU A 111 -30.06 -73.88 12.32
C LEU A 111 -30.21 -72.82 11.22
N GLY A 112 -29.67 -73.06 10.02
CA GLY A 112 -29.74 -72.11 8.90
C GLY A 112 -29.04 -70.77 9.16
N ILE A 113 -27.98 -70.76 9.97
CA ILE A 113 -27.25 -69.55 10.36
C ILE A 113 -26.30 -69.15 9.22
N ASN A 114 -26.57 -68.00 8.60
CA ASN A 114 -25.80 -67.53 7.44
C ASN A 114 -24.94 -66.29 7.74
N ASN A 115 -25.13 -65.63 8.89
CA ASN A 115 -24.35 -64.47 9.29
C ASN A 115 -24.29 -64.31 10.82
N SER A 116 -23.47 -63.38 11.31
CA SER A 116 -23.25 -63.15 12.75
C SER A 116 -24.48 -62.58 13.49
N ARG A 117 -25.43 -61.95 12.78
CA ARG A 117 -26.69 -61.47 13.36
C ARG A 117 -27.64 -62.64 13.60
N ASP A 118 -27.77 -63.53 12.61
CA ASP A 118 -28.55 -64.76 12.72
C ASP A 118 -27.99 -65.65 13.82
N TYR A 119 -26.66 -65.72 13.96
CA TYR A 119 -26.02 -66.43 15.07
C TYR A 119 -26.42 -65.86 16.44
N ARG A 120 -26.44 -64.52 16.59
CA ARG A 120 -26.86 -63.87 17.85
C ARG A 120 -28.34 -64.15 18.16
N HIS A 121 -29.21 -64.21 17.15
CA HIS A 121 -30.62 -64.56 17.33
C HIS A 121 -30.80 -66.05 17.65
N ALA A 122 -30.15 -66.93 16.89
CA ALA A 122 -30.18 -68.38 17.10
C ALA A 122 -29.64 -68.76 18.48
N ARG A 123 -28.57 -68.11 18.95
CA ARG A 123 -28.01 -68.33 20.29
C ARG A 123 -28.99 -67.99 21.41
N LYS A 124 -29.84 -66.96 21.26
CA LYS A 124 -30.86 -66.65 22.27
C LYS A 124 -31.83 -67.81 22.47
N LYS A 125 -32.11 -68.56 21.40
CA LYS A 125 -33.01 -69.71 21.39
C LYS A 125 -32.29 -71.02 21.74
N HIS A 126 -31.04 -71.19 21.31
CA HIS A 126 -30.24 -72.40 21.50
C HIS A 126 -28.96 -72.09 22.29
N LYS A 127 -28.98 -72.38 23.60
CA LYS A 127 -27.84 -72.12 24.52
C LYS A 127 -26.60 -72.98 24.24
N LEU A 128 -26.71 -74.00 23.39
CA LEU A 128 -25.59 -74.85 22.96
C LEU A 128 -24.54 -74.07 22.15
N LEU A 129 -24.94 -72.98 21.49
CA LEU A 129 -24.05 -72.15 20.70
C LEU A 129 -23.15 -71.28 21.60
N PRO A 130 -21.82 -71.32 21.43
CA PRO A 130 -20.89 -70.53 22.25
C PRO A 130 -21.19 -69.04 22.28
N ALA A 131 -21.01 -68.42 23.44
CA ALA A 131 -21.27 -67.00 23.65
C ALA A 131 -20.33 -66.06 22.90
N LYS A 132 -19.06 -66.45 22.86
CA LYS A 132 -17.98 -65.74 22.20
C LYS A 132 -17.17 -66.80 21.45
N PRO A 133 -17.65 -67.25 20.28
CA PRO A 133 -16.96 -68.30 19.53
C PRO A 133 -15.54 -67.84 19.14
N GLU A 134 -15.31 -66.53 19.02
CA GLU A 134 -14.02 -65.86 18.83
C GLU A 134 -12.94 -66.18 19.88
N LYS A 135 -13.31 -66.66 21.07
CA LYS A 135 -12.36 -66.99 22.14
C LYS A 135 -11.96 -68.47 22.18
N LEU A 136 -12.50 -69.29 21.28
CA LEU A 136 -12.25 -70.72 21.23
C LEU A 136 -10.96 -71.00 20.44
N VAL A 137 -10.18 -71.98 20.87
CA VAL A 137 -8.82 -72.26 20.32
C VAL A 137 -8.84 -72.56 18.83
N TRP A 138 -9.92 -73.19 18.34
CA TRP A 138 -10.09 -73.55 16.94
C TRP A 138 -10.77 -72.46 16.09
N TRP A 139 -11.04 -71.28 16.66
CA TRP A 139 -11.66 -70.19 15.94
C TRP A 139 -10.65 -69.45 15.06
N ILE A 140 -10.99 -69.28 13.78
CA ILE A 140 -10.20 -68.48 12.84
C ILE A 140 -10.94 -67.17 12.57
N ASP A 141 -12.09 -67.26 11.89
CA ASP A 141 -13.03 -66.15 11.68
C ASP A 141 -14.40 -66.68 11.24
N TRP A 142 -15.36 -65.76 11.11
CA TRP A 142 -16.72 -66.06 10.66
C TRP A 142 -16.77 -66.66 9.24
N TYR A 143 -15.81 -66.33 8.37
CA TYR A 143 -15.72 -66.89 7.02
C TYR A 143 -15.42 -68.39 7.06
N ASN A 144 -14.41 -68.79 7.85
CA ASN A 144 -14.09 -70.20 8.04
C ASN A 144 -15.21 -70.95 8.79
N ALA A 145 -15.80 -70.32 9.81
CA ALA A 145 -16.77 -70.95 10.70
C ALA A 145 -18.14 -71.22 10.03
N LEU A 146 -18.53 -70.42 9.03
CA LEU A 146 -19.78 -70.55 8.28
C LEU A 146 -19.57 -71.04 6.83
N ASP A 147 -18.35 -71.49 6.48
CA ASP A 147 -17.95 -71.85 5.11
C ASP A 147 -18.29 -70.77 4.06
N ILE A 148 -18.21 -69.49 4.45
CA ILE A 148 -18.43 -68.36 3.56
C ILE A 148 -17.13 -68.12 2.77
N PRO A 149 -17.18 -68.10 1.44
CA PRO A 149 -16.02 -67.80 0.61
C PRO A 149 -15.43 -66.43 0.96
N ARG A 150 -14.12 -66.39 1.23
CA ARG A 150 -13.42 -65.13 1.54
C ARG A 150 -13.48 -64.19 0.32
N PRO A 151 -13.68 -62.88 0.53
CA PRO A 151 -13.51 -61.91 -0.53
C PRO A 151 -12.11 -62.00 -1.15
N TYR A 152 -11.99 -61.73 -2.45
CA TYR A 152 -10.68 -61.62 -3.10
C TYR A 152 -9.79 -60.57 -2.43
N GLU A 153 -8.46 -60.69 -2.50
CA GLU A 153 -7.57 -59.60 -2.12
C GLU A 153 -7.78 -58.39 -3.05
N TYR A 154 -7.57 -57.17 -2.54
CA TYR A 154 -7.92 -55.93 -3.24
C TYR A 154 -7.29 -55.84 -4.63
N GLY A 155 -6.00 -56.20 -4.76
CA GLY A 155 -5.29 -56.21 -6.05
C GLY A 155 -5.87 -57.19 -7.07
N ILE A 156 -6.26 -58.40 -6.64
CA ILE A 156 -6.85 -59.43 -7.51
C ILE A 156 -8.26 -59.02 -7.94
N LEU A 157 -9.06 -58.50 -7.01
CA LEU A 157 -10.40 -57.98 -7.32
C LEU A 157 -10.31 -56.81 -8.31
N ARG A 158 -9.37 -55.87 -8.08
CA ARG A 158 -9.12 -54.74 -8.97
C ARG A 158 -8.72 -55.21 -10.37
N GLY A 159 -7.82 -56.20 -10.47
CA GLY A 159 -7.46 -56.83 -11.76
C GLY A 159 -8.68 -57.35 -12.52
N LYS A 160 -9.54 -58.12 -11.85
CA LYS A 160 -10.79 -58.64 -12.45
C LYS A 160 -11.75 -57.53 -12.87
N VAL A 161 -11.89 -56.48 -12.06
CA VAL A 161 -12.75 -55.32 -12.35
C VAL A 161 -12.27 -54.56 -13.58
N LEU A 162 -10.95 -54.45 -13.79
CA LEU A 162 -10.34 -53.84 -14.96
C LEU A 162 -10.49 -54.73 -16.21
N GLU A 163 -10.29 -56.05 -16.10
CA GLU A 163 -10.50 -57.01 -17.19
C GLU A 163 -11.95 -56.99 -17.71
N PHE A 164 -12.93 -56.90 -16.80
CA PHE A 164 -14.35 -56.80 -17.15
C PHE A 164 -14.77 -55.39 -17.63
N GLY A 165 -13.85 -54.42 -17.68
CA GLY A 165 -14.13 -53.06 -18.14
C GLY A 165 -15.17 -52.33 -17.29
N CYS A 166 -15.26 -52.66 -15.99
CA CYS A 166 -16.27 -52.07 -15.12
C CYS A 166 -16.04 -50.57 -14.94
N GLN A 167 -17.06 -49.78 -15.23
CA GLN A 167 -16.95 -48.32 -15.28
C GLN A 167 -17.71 -47.60 -14.15
N THR A 168 -18.67 -48.27 -13.53
CA THR A 168 -19.52 -47.74 -12.46
C THR A 168 -19.81 -48.83 -11.42
N LEU A 169 -20.30 -48.44 -10.24
CA LEU A 169 -20.78 -49.41 -9.24
C LEU A 169 -21.98 -50.23 -9.75
N ASN A 170 -22.74 -49.73 -10.73
CA ASN A 170 -23.81 -50.50 -11.37
C ASN A 170 -23.24 -51.55 -12.32
N ASP A 171 -22.15 -51.25 -13.04
CA ASP A 171 -21.45 -52.23 -13.86
C ASP A 171 -20.74 -53.27 -13.00
N TYR A 172 -20.19 -52.86 -11.86
CA TYR A 172 -19.68 -53.78 -10.84
C TYR A 172 -20.78 -54.69 -10.29
N LYS A 173 -21.99 -54.17 -10.03
CA LYS A 173 -23.16 -54.99 -9.66
C LYS A 173 -23.55 -55.95 -10.77
N LYS A 174 -23.55 -55.52 -12.03
CA LYS A 174 -23.82 -56.39 -13.19
C LYS A 174 -22.74 -57.47 -13.35
N MET A 175 -21.46 -57.12 -13.20
CA MET A 175 -20.33 -58.03 -13.21
C MET A 175 -20.44 -59.05 -12.08
N ARG A 176 -20.82 -58.60 -10.87
CA ARG A 176 -21.06 -59.49 -9.73
C ARG A 176 -22.22 -60.45 -10.00
N LEU A 177 -23.29 -59.98 -10.62
CA LEU A 177 -24.42 -60.82 -11.03
C LEU A 177 -24.05 -61.80 -12.16
N SER A 178 -23.19 -61.40 -13.10
CA SER A 178 -22.76 -62.25 -14.22
C SER A 178 -21.71 -63.28 -13.82
N LEU A 179 -20.76 -62.91 -12.96
CA LEU A 179 -19.76 -63.81 -12.40
C LEU A 179 -20.39 -64.77 -11.38
N ASN A 180 -21.45 -64.34 -10.69
CA ASN A 180 -22.12 -65.06 -9.60
C ASN A 180 -21.13 -65.66 -8.59
N ASP A 181 -20.00 -64.97 -8.39
CA ASP A 181 -18.90 -65.43 -7.55
C ASP A 181 -19.07 -64.89 -6.13
N PRO A 182 -19.27 -65.75 -5.12
CA PRO A 182 -19.47 -65.33 -3.73
C PRO A 182 -18.24 -64.61 -3.13
N ARG A 183 -17.06 -64.68 -3.76
CA ARG A 183 -15.84 -63.96 -3.34
C ARG A 183 -15.80 -62.50 -3.79
N VAL A 184 -16.77 -62.04 -4.57
CA VAL A 184 -16.88 -60.64 -5.00
C VAL A 184 -17.80 -59.90 -4.03
N PRO A 185 -17.26 -58.99 -3.17
CA PRO A 185 -18.06 -58.33 -2.14
C PRO A 185 -19.13 -57.42 -2.74
N SER A 186 -20.27 -57.27 -2.06
CA SER A 186 -21.34 -56.35 -2.48
C SER A 186 -20.98 -54.87 -2.29
N ALA A 187 -20.20 -54.59 -1.25
CA ALA A 187 -19.79 -53.26 -0.83
C ALA A 187 -18.26 -53.25 -0.67
N PRO A 188 -17.50 -53.20 -1.78
CA PRO A 188 -16.03 -53.27 -1.73
C PRO A 188 -15.41 -52.13 -0.91
N ALA A 189 -16.04 -50.94 -0.89
CA ALA A 189 -15.60 -49.78 -0.12
C ALA A 189 -15.57 -50.00 1.41
N GLU A 190 -16.42 -50.89 1.93
CA GLU A 190 -16.48 -51.21 3.37
C GLU A 190 -15.64 -52.47 3.71
N THR A 191 -15.18 -53.20 2.69
CA THR A 191 -14.51 -54.50 2.85
C THR A 191 -12.99 -54.37 2.93
N TYR A 192 -12.39 -53.37 2.28
CA TYR A 192 -10.93 -53.21 2.19
C TYR A 192 -10.46 -51.92 2.86
N SER A 193 -9.43 -52.01 3.70
CA SER A 193 -8.74 -50.85 4.29
C SER A 193 -7.87 -50.09 3.28
N GLU A 194 -7.42 -50.77 2.23
CA GLU A 194 -6.64 -50.21 1.10
C GLU A 194 -7.51 -49.41 0.11
N TRP A 195 -8.82 -49.33 0.37
CA TRP A 195 -9.74 -48.60 -0.46
C TRP A 195 -9.50 -47.08 -0.34
N THR A 196 -8.97 -46.48 -1.40
CA THR A 196 -8.81 -45.02 -1.48
C THR A 196 -10.10 -44.37 -1.98
N ASN A 197 -10.52 -44.70 -3.19
CA ASN A 197 -11.75 -44.20 -3.79
C ASN A 197 -12.24 -45.12 -4.93
N THR A 198 -13.50 -44.93 -5.33
CA THR A 198 -14.13 -45.69 -6.42
C THR A 198 -13.41 -45.55 -7.76
N HIS A 199 -12.76 -44.41 -8.05
CA HIS A 199 -12.14 -44.16 -9.35
C HIS A 199 -10.83 -44.95 -9.51
N ASP A 200 -10.00 -44.99 -8.45
CA ASP A 200 -8.77 -45.77 -8.40
C ASP A 200 -9.07 -47.27 -8.55
N PHE A 201 -10.19 -47.73 -7.96
CA PHE A 201 -10.67 -49.10 -8.08
C PHE A 201 -11.08 -49.49 -9.51
N PHE A 202 -11.68 -48.56 -10.26
CA PHE A 202 -12.06 -48.78 -11.67
C PHE A 202 -10.97 -48.36 -12.67
N GLY A 203 -9.79 -47.93 -12.20
CA GLY A 203 -8.69 -47.44 -13.06
C GLY A 203 -9.05 -46.18 -13.86
N LYS A 204 -10.01 -45.39 -13.38
CA LYS A 204 -10.42 -44.13 -14.01
C LYS A 204 -9.63 -42.96 -13.45
N LYS A 205 -9.38 -41.95 -14.29
CA LYS A 205 -8.86 -40.67 -13.82
C LYS A 205 -9.76 -40.12 -12.70
N ARG A 206 -9.17 -39.76 -11.57
CA ARG A 206 -9.87 -39.17 -10.42
C ARG A 206 -10.58 -37.89 -10.90
N PRO A 207 -11.84 -37.66 -10.53
CA PRO A 207 -12.52 -36.43 -10.91
C PRO A 207 -11.83 -35.23 -10.24
N TYR A 208 -11.88 -34.09 -10.91
CA TYR A 208 -11.32 -32.84 -10.40
C TYR A 208 -12.19 -32.29 -9.27
N LYS A 209 -11.96 -32.80 -8.05
CA LYS A 209 -12.56 -32.34 -6.80
C LYS A 209 -11.48 -32.32 -5.72
N VAL A 210 -11.63 -31.41 -4.75
CA VAL A 210 -10.59 -31.15 -3.74
C VAL A 210 -10.34 -32.37 -2.84
N ARG A 211 -11.38 -33.17 -2.57
CA ARG A 211 -11.29 -34.38 -1.74
C ARG A 211 -10.40 -35.50 -2.31
N TYR A 212 -9.94 -35.37 -3.56
CA TYR A 212 -9.07 -36.33 -4.23
C TYR A 212 -7.63 -35.82 -4.41
N PHE A 213 -7.27 -34.70 -3.79
CA PHE A 213 -5.88 -34.26 -3.70
C PHE A 213 -5.09 -35.17 -2.75
N GLU A 214 -3.81 -35.32 -3.06
CA GLU A 214 -2.87 -36.05 -2.22
C GLU A 214 -2.48 -35.19 -1.00
N PRO A 215 -2.04 -35.79 0.11
CA PRO A 215 -1.72 -35.05 1.35
C PRO A 215 -0.71 -33.91 1.15
N GLU A 216 0.19 -34.03 0.18
CA GLU A 216 1.20 -33.01 -0.15
C GLU A 216 0.59 -31.71 -0.71
N TRP A 217 -0.62 -31.78 -1.28
CA TRP A 217 -1.32 -30.64 -1.90
C TRP A 217 -2.43 -30.06 -1.00
N GLU A 218 -2.38 -30.34 0.30
CA GLU A 218 -3.39 -29.92 1.27
C GLU A 218 -3.55 -28.38 1.33
N ALA A 219 -2.45 -27.63 1.23
CA ALA A 219 -2.47 -26.16 1.25
C ALA A 219 -3.28 -25.56 0.08
N TRP A 220 -3.09 -26.09 -1.13
CA TRP A 220 -3.95 -25.74 -2.28
C TRP A 220 -5.40 -26.13 -2.04
N GLY A 221 -5.63 -27.32 -1.48
CA GLY A 221 -6.98 -27.80 -1.17
C GLY A 221 -7.73 -26.95 -0.14
N LEU A 222 -7.05 -26.45 0.89
CA LEU A 222 -7.64 -25.58 1.91
C LEU A 222 -8.08 -24.23 1.33
N LEU A 223 -7.19 -23.54 0.62
CA LEU A 223 -7.50 -22.23 0.03
C LEU A 223 -8.55 -22.32 -1.09
N ILE A 224 -8.53 -23.37 -1.91
CA ILE A 224 -9.61 -23.62 -2.89
C ILE A 224 -10.95 -23.83 -2.18
N LYS A 225 -10.99 -24.60 -1.09
CA LYS A 225 -12.24 -24.79 -0.31
C LYS A 225 -12.75 -23.49 0.31
N GLU A 226 -11.87 -22.61 0.78
CA GLU A 226 -12.26 -21.31 1.31
C GLU A 226 -12.79 -20.38 0.22
N PHE A 227 -12.10 -20.27 -0.92
CA PHE A 227 -12.56 -19.52 -2.08
C PHE A 227 -13.95 -19.98 -2.55
N LEU A 228 -14.18 -21.30 -2.62
CA LEU A 228 -15.45 -21.87 -3.07
C LEU A 228 -16.63 -21.55 -2.13
N LYS A 229 -16.39 -21.16 -0.86
CA LYS A 229 -17.46 -20.67 0.03
C LYS A 229 -17.97 -19.30 -0.40
N THR A 230 -17.12 -18.48 -1.01
CA THR A 230 -17.44 -17.11 -1.44
C THR A 230 -17.76 -17.00 -2.93
N ALA A 231 -17.30 -17.93 -3.77
CA ALA A 231 -17.43 -17.86 -5.22
C ALA A 231 -18.81 -18.31 -5.77
N ARG A 232 -19.33 -17.58 -6.78
CA ARG A 232 -20.52 -18.01 -7.55
C ARG A 232 -20.16 -19.17 -8.48
N ALA A 233 -21.06 -20.15 -8.67
CA ALA A 233 -20.85 -21.35 -9.50
C ALA A 233 -19.72 -22.29 -9.01
N GLY A 234 -19.67 -22.55 -7.70
CA GLY A 234 -18.62 -23.32 -7.03
C GLY A 234 -18.34 -24.71 -7.63
N ASP A 235 -19.34 -25.49 -8.04
CA ASP A 235 -19.12 -26.85 -8.59
C ASP A 235 -18.35 -26.85 -9.92
N THR A 236 -18.52 -25.83 -10.76
CA THR A 236 -17.80 -25.74 -12.04
C THR A 236 -16.37 -25.25 -11.81
N LYS A 237 -16.19 -24.29 -10.89
CA LYS A 237 -14.87 -23.76 -10.51
C LYS A 237 -14.04 -24.77 -9.75
N GLU A 238 -14.65 -25.61 -8.91
CA GLU A 238 -13.98 -26.71 -8.22
C GLU A 238 -13.27 -27.62 -9.24
N LYS A 239 -13.97 -27.98 -10.32
CA LYS A 239 -13.41 -28.78 -11.41
C LYS A 239 -12.23 -28.07 -12.08
N ASP A 240 -12.40 -26.81 -12.45
CA ASP A 240 -11.43 -26.01 -13.20
C ASP A 240 -10.12 -25.80 -12.42
N LEU A 241 -10.23 -25.52 -11.12
CA LEU A 241 -9.09 -25.28 -10.25
C LEU A 241 -8.37 -26.58 -9.88
N CYS A 242 -9.11 -27.67 -9.65
CA CYS A 242 -8.48 -28.97 -9.43
C CYS A 242 -7.80 -29.51 -10.70
N GLU A 243 -8.31 -29.19 -11.89
CA GLU A 243 -7.68 -29.49 -13.18
C GLU A 243 -6.39 -28.67 -13.36
N PHE A 244 -6.41 -27.38 -13.00
CA PHE A 244 -5.23 -26.51 -13.01
C PHE A 244 -4.09 -27.02 -12.10
N VAL A 245 -4.40 -27.44 -10.86
CA VAL A 245 -3.38 -27.93 -9.94
C VAL A 245 -2.73 -29.23 -10.44
N ARG A 246 -3.51 -30.17 -10.96
CA ARG A 246 -3.01 -31.51 -11.36
C ARG A 246 -2.33 -31.55 -12.73
N GLU A 247 -2.83 -30.79 -13.69
CA GLU A 247 -2.33 -30.87 -15.08
C GLU A 247 -1.26 -29.80 -15.36
N PHE A 248 -1.14 -28.76 -14.53
CA PHE A 248 -0.16 -27.68 -14.71
C PHE A 248 0.79 -27.51 -13.50
N ILE A 249 0.27 -27.30 -12.28
CA ILE A 249 1.13 -27.00 -11.11
C ILE A 249 1.98 -28.21 -10.69
N GLU A 250 1.39 -29.39 -10.64
CA GLU A 250 2.05 -30.64 -10.22
C GLU A 250 3.14 -31.09 -11.22
N PRO A 251 2.90 -31.18 -12.55
CA PRO A 251 3.93 -31.58 -13.52
C PRO A 251 5.06 -30.56 -13.68
N SER A 252 4.79 -29.27 -13.41
CA SER A 252 5.77 -28.19 -13.58
C SER A 252 6.52 -27.82 -12.29
N GLY A 253 6.18 -28.41 -11.13
CA GLY A 253 6.93 -28.24 -9.88
C GLY A 253 6.84 -26.81 -9.29
N TYR A 254 5.68 -26.17 -9.40
CA TYR A 254 5.54 -24.74 -9.10
C TYR A 254 5.33 -24.36 -7.62
N GLY A 255 5.45 -25.32 -6.69
CA GLY A 255 5.38 -25.11 -5.24
C GLY A 255 4.14 -25.74 -4.62
N LEU A 256 4.25 -26.19 -3.36
CA LEU A 256 3.20 -26.92 -2.64
C LEU A 256 2.11 -26.01 -2.06
N SER A 257 2.29 -24.69 -2.12
CA SER A 257 1.34 -23.67 -1.65
C SER A 257 1.01 -22.64 -2.74
N PRO A 258 -0.24 -22.15 -2.82
CA PRO A 258 -0.61 -21.03 -3.69
C PRO A 258 0.22 -19.77 -3.45
N LEU A 259 0.67 -19.55 -2.21
CA LEU A 259 1.47 -18.38 -1.84
C LEU A 259 2.88 -18.44 -2.45
N ASP A 260 3.53 -19.60 -2.34
CA ASP A 260 4.86 -19.84 -2.94
C ASP A 260 4.82 -19.63 -4.45
N PHE A 261 3.73 -20.07 -5.09
CA PHE A 261 3.50 -19.88 -6.52
C PHE A 261 3.39 -18.40 -6.91
N LEU A 262 2.59 -17.62 -6.16
CA LEU A 262 2.30 -16.22 -6.48
C LEU A 262 3.46 -15.26 -6.18
N THR A 263 4.32 -15.60 -5.21
CA THR A 263 5.52 -14.80 -4.87
C THR A 263 6.75 -15.12 -5.72
N ARG A 264 6.64 -16.06 -6.67
CA ARG A 264 7.77 -16.50 -7.50
C ARG A 264 8.07 -15.46 -8.58
N GLY A 265 9.34 -15.08 -8.72
CA GLY A 265 9.75 -14.01 -9.63
C GLY A 265 9.53 -14.30 -11.13
N SER A 266 9.48 -15.57 -11.55
CA SER A 266 9.14 -15.97 -12.92
C SER A 266 8.48 -17.35 -12.96
N VAL A 267 7.44 -17.48 -13.81
CA VAL A 267 6.69 -18.72 -14.05
C VAL A 267 6.62 -18.94 -15.56
N ASP A 268 6.93 -20.16 -16.02
CA ASP A 268 6.79 -20.52 -17.43
C ASP A 268 5.35 -20.95 -17.74
N ILE A 269 4.66 -20.17 -18.58
CA ILE A 269 3.25 -20.36 -18.93
C ILE A 269 3.03 -21.21 -20.18
N HIS A 270 4.09 -21.56 -20.93
CA HIS A 270 3.97 -22.32 -22.19
C HIS A 270 3.25 -23.67 -22.03
N PRO A 271 3.47 -24.46 -20.96
CA PRO A 271 2.73 -25.71 -20.74
C PRO A 271 1.22 -25.48 -20.59
N MET A 272 0.81 -24.40 -19.93
CA MET A 272 -0.62 -24.05 -19.78
C MET A 272 -1.23 -23.58 -21.11
N LEU A 273 -0.47 -22.82 -21.91
CA LEU A 273 -0.92 -22.38 -23.23
C LEU A 273 -1.12 -23.58 -24.19
N ALA A 274 -0.29 -24.61 -24.09
CA ALA A 274 -0.48 -25.86 -24.81
C ALA A 274 -1.81 -26.54 -24.39
N LEU A 275 -2.09 -26.65 -23.09
CA LEU A 275 -3.36 -27.18 -22.58
C LEU A 275 -4.58 -26.36 -23.04
N PHE A 276 -4.48 -25.04 -23.11
CA PHE A 276 -5.55 -24.19 -23.63
C PHE A 276 -5.80 -24.38 -25.14
N SER A 277 -4.80 -24.83 -25.90
CA SER A 277 -4.94 -25.08 -27.35
C SER A 277 -5.72 -26.36 -27.66
N GLU A 278 -5.75 -27.33 -26.73
CA GLU A 278 -6.49 -28.59 -26.88
C GLU A 278 -7.99 -28.47 -26.61
N VAL A 279 -8.43 -27.31 -26.10
CA VAL A 279 -9.77 -27.10 -25.56
C VAL A 279 -10.55 -26.05 -26.38
N PRO A 280 -11.87 -26.22 -26.62
CA PRO A 280 -12.68 -25.26 -27.37
C PRO A 280 -12.64 -23.83 -26.82
N SER A 281 -12.78 -22.84 -27.71
CA SER A 281 -12.62 -21.41 -27.40
C SER A 281 -13.53 -20.88 -26.27
N THR A 282 -14.73 -21.43 -26.15
CA THR A 282 -15.67 -21.08 -25.07
C THR A 282 -15.26 -21.65 -23.72
N ARG A 283 -14.62 -22.82 -23.72
CA ARG A 283 -14.18 -23.50 -22.50
C ARG A 283 -12.84 -22.94 -22.01
N LYS A 284 -11.89 -22.63 -22.89
CA LYS A 284 -10.61 -22.00 -22.48
C LYS A 284 -10.81 -20.63 -21.82
N LYS A 285 -11.78 -19.82 -22.30
CA LYS A 285 -12.15 -18.54 -21.67
C LYS A 285 -12.74 -18.72 -20.28
N LYS A 286 -13.66 -19.67 -20.11
CA LYS A 286 -14.25 -20.00 -18.80
C LYS A 286 -13.19 -20.53 -17.83
N TRP A 287 -12.28 -21.36 -18.32
CA TRP A 287 -11.23 -21.95 -17.50
C TRP A 287 -10.21 -20.91 -17.04
N LEU A 288 -9.73 -20.06 -17.94
CA LEU A 288 -8.86 -18.93 -17.62
C LEU A 288 -9.54 -17.97 -16.63
N PHE A 289 -10.84 -17.70 -16.80
CA PHE A 289 -11.61 -16.88 -15.88
C PHE A 289 -11.65 -17.48 -14.47
N SER A 290 -11.96 -18.78 -14.35
CA SER A 290 -11.97 -19.48 -13.06
C SER A 290 -10.59 -19.43 -12.36
N ILE A 291 -9.49 -19.56 -13.12
CA ILE A 291 -8.11 -19.50 -12.60
C ILE A 291 -7.76 -18.09 -12.14
N ASN A 292 -8.00 -17.07 -12.98
CA ASN A 292 -7.73 -15.67 -12.63
C ASN A 292 -8.55 -15.24 -11.42
N GLU A 293 -9.84 -15.59 -11.35
CA GLU A 293 -10.68 -15.25 -10.20
C GLU A 293 -10.18 -15.88 -8.90
N PHE A 294 -9.66 -17.11 -8.94
CA PHE A 294 -9.07 -17.75 -7.76
C PHE A 294 -7.72 -17.14 -7.36
N LEU A 295 -6.81 -16.95 -8.31
CA LEU A 295 -5.48 -16.39 -8.03
C LEU A 295 -5.59 -14.93 -7.57
N ASP A 296 -6.46 -14.14 -8.19
CA ASP A 296 -6.74 -12.76 -7.78
C ASP A 296 -7.43 -12.73 -6.41
N TRP A 297 -8.25 -13.72 -6.07
CA TRP A 297 -8.81 -13.86 -4.72
C TRP A 297 -7.73 -14.17 -3.69
N VAL A 298 -6.86 -15.16 -3.94
CA VAL A 298 -5.73 -15.49 -3.03
C VAL A 298 -4.82 -14.29 -2.85
N LEU A 299 -4.55 -13.56 -3.94
CA LEU A 299 -3.86 -12.29 -3.87
C LEU A 299 -4.62 -11.30 -2.96
N ALA A 300 -5.90 -11.06 -3.22
CA ALA A 300 -6.76 -10.14 -2.47
C ALA A 300 -6.99 -10.49 -0.98
N THR A 301 -6.89 -11.76 -0.57
CA THR A 301 -7.07 -12.17 0.83
C THR A 301 -5.77 -12.35 1.60
N GLU A 302 -4.72 -12.88 0.97
CA GLU A 302 -3.50 -13.31 1.68
C GLU A 302 -2.24 -12.51 1.30
N LEU A 303 -2.17 -11.96 0.09
CA LEU A 303 -0.96 -11.29 -0.44
C LEU A 303 -1.20 -9.83 -0.84
N THR A 304 -2.21 -9.21 -0.25
CA THR A 304 -2.53 -7.83 -0.51
C THR A 304 -2.65 -7.01 0.75
N ILE A 305 -2.21 -5.77 0.62
CA ILE A 305 -2.30 -4.71 1.59
C ILE A 305 -3.26 -3.71 0.96
N GLU A 306 -4.50 -3.69 1.43
CA GLU A 306 -5.54 -2.80 0.91
C GLU A 306 -5.19 -1.32 1.22
N ASP A 307 -5.14 -0.49 0.18
CA ASP A 307 -5.15 0.96 0.29
C ASP A 307 -6.54 1.44 0.68
N GLU A 308 -6.79 1.43 1.99
CA GLU A 308 -8.03 1.90 2.60
C GLU A 308 -8.39 3.37 2.31
N ASP A 309 -7.56 4.17 1.62
CA ASP A 309 -7.90 5.54 1.20
C ASP A 309 -8.60 5.59 -0.19
N THR A 310 -8.50 4.53 -1.00
CA THR A 310 -9.16 4.41 -2.33
C THR A 310 -10.01 3.15 -2.50
N GLY A 311 -9.76 2.12 -1.70
CA GLY A 311 -10.25 0.76 -1.96
C GLY A 311 -9.42 0.00 -3.00
N GLU A 312 -8.22 0.48 -3.35
CA GLU A 312 -7.33 -0.26 -4.25
C GLU A 312 -6.43 -1.23 -3.48
N ILE A 313 -6.32 -2.43 -4.01
CA ILE A 313 -5.65 -3.55 -3.39
C ILE A 313 -4.19 -3.55 -3.87
N HIS A 314 -3.21 -3.24 -3.01
CA HIS A 314 -1.78 -3.33 -3.37
C HIS A 314 -1.24 -4.72 -3.05
N LEU A 315 -0.45 -5.27 -3.96
CA LEU A 315 0.17 -6.58 -3.81
C LEU A 315 1.50 -6.46 -3.03
N VAL A 316 1.77 -7.42 -2.15
CA VAL A 316 3.08 -7.53 -1.47
C VAL A 316 4.19 -7.61 -2.52
N ASN A 317 5.29 -6.86 -2.32
CA ASN A 317 6.40 -6.73 -3.27
C ASN A 317 6.85 -8.08 -3.86
N GLY A 318 6.63 -8.25 -5.17
CA GLY A 318 7.01 -9.46 -5.93
C GLY A 318 5.87 -10.44 -6.22
N ALA A 319 4.70 -10.30 -5.59
CA ALA A 319 3.54 -11.16 -5.85
C ALA A 319 2.77 -10.73 -7.11
N ARG A 320 2.64 -11.62 -8.11
CA ARG A 320 1.94 -11.34 -9.37
C ARG A 320 1.15 -12.55 -9.85
N ASN A 321 -0.02 -12.31 -10.46
CA ASN A 321 -0.75 -13.35 -11.19
C ASN A 321 -0.14 -13.50 -12.62
N PRO A 322 0.50 -14.64 -12.95
CA PRO A 322 1.15 -14.84 -14.26
C PRO A 322 0.16 -14.91 -15.44
N PHE A 323 -1.12 -15.17 -15.16
CA PHE A 323 -2.18 -15.38 -16.16
C PHE A 323 -3.03 -14.13 -16.43
N ALA A 324 -2.79 -13.03 -15.71
CA ALA A 324 -3.57 -11.79 -15.82
C ALA A 324 -3.46 -11.10 -17.19
N LEU A 325 -2.33 -11.27 -17.89
CA LEU A 325 -2.05 -10.64 -19.19
C LEU A 325 -2.45 -11.50 -20.39
N ILE A 326 -2.93 -12.73 -20.17
CA ILE A 326 -3.31 -13.63 -21.25
C ILE A 326 -4.71 -13.24 -21.72
N ASN A 327 -4.81 -12.68 -22.93
CA ASN A 327 -6.08 -12.41 -23.58
C ASN A 327 -6.14 -13.16 -24.93
N PHE A 328 -7.28 -13.78 -25.22
CA PHE A 328 -7.48 -14.56 -26.45
C PHE A 328 -8.10 -13.73 -27.60
N ASP A 329 -8.58 -12.51 -27.35
CA ASP A 329 -9.36 -11.71 -28.32
C ASP A 329 -8.76 -10.33 -28.70
N GLY A 330 -7.53 -10.00 -28.28
CA GLY A 330 -6.86 -8.76 -28.73
C GLY A 330 -7.41 -7.45 -28.16
N GLU A 331 -8.20 -7.47 -27.08
CA GLU A 331 -8.53 -6.25 -26.32
C GLU A 331 -7.37 -5.84 -25.42
N ILE A 332 -7.00 -4.55 -25.49
CA ILE A 332 -5.97 -3.92 -24.67
C ILE A 332 -6.47 -3.88 -23.22
N THR A 333 -5.84 -4.66 -22.34
CA THR A 333 -6.03 -4.50 -20.89
C THR A 333 -5.43 -3.18 -20.43
N PRO A 334 -6.11 -2.40 -19.58
CA PRO A 334 -5.48 -1.25 -18.96
C PRO A 334 -4.32 -1.75 -18.08
N GLU A 335 -3.11 -1.26 -18.34
CA GLU A 335 -1.98 -1.44 -17.43
C GLU A 335 -2.36 -0.89 -16.05
N LYS A 336 -2.67 -1.76 -15.08
CA LYS A 336 -2.61 -1.38 -13.67
C LYS A 336 -1.15 -1.31 -13.25
N ARG A 337 -0.52 -0.17 -13.52
CA ARG A 337 0.73 0.22 -12.86
C ARG A 337 0.44 0.36 -11.37
N GLY A 338 1.31 -0.16 -10.50
CA GLY A 338 1.24 0.05 -9.04
C GLY A 338 1.52 1.49 -8.60
N GLU A 339 1.39 2.44 -9.52
CA GLU A 339 1.61 3.86 -9.35
C GLU A 339 0.23 4.52 -9.26
N THR A 340 -0.19 4.92 -8.07
CA THR A 340 -1.35 5.81 -7.94
C THR A 340 -0.99 7.17 -8.54
N ASP A 341 -1.32 7.35 -9.82
CA ASP A 341 -1.07 8.55 -10.64
C ASP A 341 -2.01 9.71 -10.26
N LYS A 342 -2.15 10.00 -8.96
CA LYS A 342 -3.14 10.96 -8.44
C LYS A 342 -2.59 12.38 -8.48
N LEU A 343 -3.41 13.27 -9.02
CA LEU A 343 -3.12 14.69 -9.12
C LEU A 343 -3.09 15.34 -7.72
N ALA A 344 -2.00 16.06 -7.43
CA ALA A 344 -1.93 16.97 -6.30
C ALA A 344 -2.61 18.30 -6.69
N LEU A 345 -3.52 18.78 -5.85
CA LEU A 345 -4.10 20.12 -5.93
C LEU A 345 -3.12 21.14 -5.32
N PRO A 346 -2.77 22.24 -6.01
CA PRO A 346 -1.96 23.31 -5.42
C PRO A 346 -2.59 23.89 -4.15
N TYR A 347 -1.77 24.24 -3.15
CA TYR A 347 -2.25 24.66 -1.83
C TYR A 347 -3.14 25.91 -1.86
N GLN A 348 -2.88 26.85 -2.77
CA GLN A 348 -3.71 28.06 -2.94
C GLN A 348 -5.21 27.72 -3.08
N PHE A 349 -5.54 26.65 -3.80
CA PHE A 349 -6.93 26.23 -4.00
C PHE A 349 -7.46 25.51 -2.77
N VAL A 350 -6.60 24.80 -2.03
CA VAL A 350 -6.94 24.24 -0.72
C VAL A 350 -7.28 25.37 0.26
N LYS A 351 -6.49 26.45 0.31
CA LYS A 351 -6.73 27.63 1.16
C LYS A 351 -8.05 28.33 0.78
N ALA A 352 -8.22 28.69 -0.49
CA ALA A 352 -9.44 29.33 -0.97
C ALA A 352 -10.71 28.50 -0.68
N THR A 353 -10.59 27.18 -0.70
CA THR A 353 -11.72 26.28 -0.40
C THR A 353 -12.03 26.24 1.11
N ARG A 354 -11.01 26.31 1.97
CA ARG A 354 -11.19 26.44 3.42
C ARG A 354 -11.92 27.74 3.76
N GLU A 355 -11.42 28.85 3.23
CA GLU A 355 -11.99 30.19 3.39
C GLU A 355 -13.43 30.27 2.87
N TRP A 356 -13.75 29.51 1.82
CA TRP A 356 -15.11 29.42 1.30
C TRP A 356 -16.06 28.65 2.23
N ILE A 357 -15.62 27.54 2.84
CA ILE A 357 -16.46 26.76 3.79
C ILE A 357 -16.66 27.56 5.07
N PHE A 358 -15.57 28.00 5.71
CA PHE A 358 -15.58 28.84 6.89
C PHE A 358 -14.56 29.97 6.72
N PRO A 359 -15.01 31.24 6.60
CA PRO A 359 -14.10 32.37 6.39
C PRO A 359 -13.15 32.62 7.57
N ASP A 360 -11.90 33.01 7.31
CA ASP A 360 -10.86 33.29 8.32
C ASP A 360 -11.28 34.36 9.35
N SER A 361 -12.13 35.32 8.95
CA SER A 361 -12.70 36.33 9.84
C SER A 361 -13.56 35.76 10.97
N SER A 362 -14.03 34.52 10.86
CA SER A 362 -15.02 33.90 11.77
C SER A 362 -14.56 33.80 13.23
N LEU A 363 -13.26 33.60 13.47
CA LEU A 363 -12.70 33.55 14.84
C LEU A 363 -12.68 34.94 15.48
N GLN A 364 -12.39 35.97 14.68
CA GLN A 364 -12.31 37.37 15.13
C GLN A 364 -13.70 38.00 15.28
N SER A 365 -14.66 37.61 14.44
CA SER A 365 -16.05 38.09 14.47
C SER A 365 -17.00 37.22 15.32
N THR A 366 -16.51 36.11 15.91
CA THR A 366 -17.34 35.13 16.65
C THR A 366 -18.57 34.64 15.87
N THR A 367 -18.37 34.37 14.58
CA THR A 367 -19.45 33.99 13.64
C THR A 367 -20.14 32.69 14.04
N ASN A 368 -21.48 32.66 13.88
CA ASN A 368 -22.34 31.51 14.18
C ASN A 368 -22.84 30.81 12.91
N TYR A 369 -23.33 29.57 13.03
CA TYR A 369 -23.79 28.80 11.87
C TYR A 369 -24.89 29.53 11.08
N ASN A 370 -25.76 30.32 11.73
CA ASN A 370 -26.82 31.09 11.06
C ASN A 370 -26.30 32.09 10.00
N GLU A 371 -25.09 32.64 10.18
CA GLU A 371 -24.50 33.62 9.25
C GLU A 371 -23.98 32.98 7.95
N LEU A 372 -23.82 31.64 7.91
CA LEU A 372 -23.27 30.89 6.77
C LEU A 372 -24.34 30.52 5.72
N SER A 373 -25.10 31.51 5.27
CA SER A 373 -26.23 31.35 4.33
C SER A 373 -25.91 30.63 3.01
N HIS A 374 -24.64 30.63 2.58
CA HIS A 374 -24.20 29.93 1.38
C HIS A 374 -24.17 28.40 1.55
N LEU A 375 -23.93 27.87 2.76
CA LEU A 375 -23.96 26.43 3.06
C LEU A 375 -25.38 25.89 3.24
N HIS A 376 -26.35 26.75 3.56
CA HIS A 376 -27.74 26.36 3.79
C HIS A 376 -28.49 25.98 2.49
N ARG A 377 -27.85 26.14 1.33
CA ARG A 377 -28.46 25.92 0.00
C ARG A 377 -28.51 24.43 -0.40
N PHE A 378 -27.78 23.56 0.29
CA PHE A 378 -27.69 22.14 -0.04
C PHE A 378 -28.81 21.34 0.63
N SER A 379 -29.69 20.75 -0.17
CA SER A 379 -30.84 19.96 0.32
C SER A 379 -30.44 18.75 1.18
N ALA A 380 -29.28 18.16 0.94
CA ALA A 380 -28.79 16.97 1.65
C ALA A 380 -28.36 17.23 3.11
N ASP A 381 -28.22 18.50 3.51
CA ASP A 381 -27.80 18.90 4.87
C ASP A 381 -28.98 19.29 5.77
N TRP A 382 -30.23 19.12 5.31
CA TRP A 382 -31.44 19.40 6.08
C TRP A 382 -32.09 18.10 6.57
N ILE A 383 -32.45 18.04 7.85
CA ILE A 383 -33.16 16.91 8.46
C ILE A 383 -34.48 17.37 9.06
N THR A 384 -35.56 16.65 8.77
CA THR A 384 -36.86 16.84 9.40
C THR A 384 -36.84 16.38 10.86
N VAL A 385 -37.28 17.25 11.76
CA VAL A 385 -37.40 16.97 13.19
C VAL A 385 -38.84 16.58 13.51
N ASP A 386 -39.03 15.42 14.13
CA ASP A 386 -40.36 14.89 14.47
C ASP A 386 -41.01 15.64 15.65
N ASP A 387 -40.21 16.17 16.58
CA ASP A 387 -40.66 16.95 17.74
C ASP A 387 -40.05 18.37 17.72
N PRO A 388 -40.81 19.39 17.31
CA PRO A 388 -40.34 20.78 17.27
C PRO A 388 -39.93 21.35 18.63
N SER A 389 -40.33 20.73 19.75
CA SER A 389 -39.98 21.21 21.10
C SER A 389 -38.51 20.99 21.48
N LEU A 390 -37.79 20.16 20.72
CA LEU A 390 -36.35 19.91 20.88
C LEU A 390 -35.47 20.99 20.23
N ILE A 391 -36.08 21.93 19.50
CA ILE A 391 -35.39 23.01 18.79
C ILE A 391 -35.38 24.26 19.66
N ASP A 392 -34.19 24.83 19.87
CA ASP A 392 -34.02 26.09 20.59
C ASP A 392 -33.83 27.23 19.60
N GLU A 393 -34.89 28.00 19.35
CA GLU A 393 -34.89 29.12 18.40
C GLU A 393 -34.01 30.31 18.86
N ASN A 394 -33.57 30.33 20.13
CA ASN A 394 -32.68 31.37 20.64
C ASN A 394 -31.19 31.03 20.46
N ASP A 395 -30.87 29.82 20.00
CA ASP A 395 -29.51 29.37 19.78
C ASP A 395 -29.01 29.81 18.39
N PRO A 396 -28.02 30.71 18.29
CA PRO A 396 -27.54 31.23 17.01
C PRO A 396 -26.82 30.17 16.15
N ASP A 397 -26.43 29.04 16.75
CA ASP A 397 -25.83 27.90 16.05
C ASP A 397 -26.91 26.87 15.61
N CYS A 398 -28.19 27.08 15.94
CA CYS A 398 -29.32 26.27 15.48
C CYS A 398 -30.05 26.91 14.29
N VAL A 399 -29.81 26.41 13.09
CA VAL A 399 -30.44 26.93 11.86
C VAL A 399 -31.64 26.07 11.47
N VAL A 400 -32.81 26.71 11.36
CA VAL A 400 -34.10 26.04 11.18
C VAL A 400 -34.82 26.57 9.95
N ARG A 401 -35.46 25.69 9.20
CA ARG A 401 -36.33 26.02 8.06
C ARG A 401 -37.70 25.38 8.24
N ARG A 402 -38.77 26.16 7.99
CA ARG A 402 -40.16 25.67 8.04
C ARG A 402 -40.73 25.53 6.64
N ASN A 403 -41.01 24.30 6.21
CA ASN A 403 -41.67 23.99 4.94
C ASN A 403 -43.08 23.45 5.24
N GLY A 404 -44.07 24.35 5.38
CA GLY A 404 -45.43 23.97 5.80
C GLY A 404 -45.44 23.44 7.24
N ASP A 405 -45.97 22.23 7.43
CA ASP A 405 -46.07 21.57 8.75
C ASP A 405 -44.76 20.88 9.21
N LYS A 406 -43.72 20.85 8.35
CA LYS A 406 -42.44 20.20 8.66
C LYS A 406 -41.39 21.21 9.06
N VAL A 407 -40.75 20.97 10.20
CA VAL A 407 -39.61 21.74 10.70
C VAL A 407 -38.32 20.97 10.38
N GLU A 408 -37.37 21.62 9.71
CA GLU A 408 -36.08 21.05 9.33
C GLU A 408 -34.94 21.79 10.04
N ILE A 409 -33.93 21.04 10.52
CA ILE A 409 -32.69 21.56 11.10
C ILE A 409 -31.52 21.33 10.15
N TRP A 410 -30.60 22.30 10.06
CA TRP A 410 -29.39 22.19 9.25
C TRP A 410 -28.26 21.44 9.98
N LEU A 411 -27.49 20.65 9.24
CA LEU A 411 -26.42 19.81 9.79
C LEU A 411 -25.01 20.39 9.53
N PRO A 412 -24.28 20.80 10.59
CA PRO A 412 -22.90 21.26 10.45
C PRO A 412 -21.88 20.12 10.26
N ILE A 413 -22.24 18.88 10.63
CA ILE A 413 -21.32 17.75 10.81
C ILE A 413 -20.42 17.50 9.59
N TYR A 414 -21.00 17.39 8.39
CA TYR A 414 -20.27 17.00 7.19
C TYR A 414 -19.42 18.13 6.61
N TRP A 415 -19.81 19.38 6.79
CA TRP A 415 -19.04 20.54 6.39
C TRP A 415 -17.83 20.75 7.30
N THR A 416 -18.02 20.64 8.62
CA THR A 416 -16.90 20.64 9.58
C THR A 416 -15.96 19.46 9.36
N TYR A 417 -16.48 18.29 8.98
CA TYR A 417 -15.66 17.14 8.61
C TYR A 417 -14.81 17.39 7.36
N THR A 418 -15.41 17.97 6.31
CA THR A 418 -14.70 18.34 5.07
C THR A 418 -13.65 19.42 5.34
N PHE A 419 -13.96 20.38 6.22
CA PHE A 419 -13.04 21.42 6.66
C PHE A 419 -11.84 20.86 7.43
N ALA A 420 -12.07 19.91 8.35
CA ALA A 420 -11.01 19.21 9.07
C ALA A 420 -10.07 18.44 8.13
N LEU A 421 -10.62 17.77 7.10
CA LEU A 421 -9.84 17.07 6.07
C LEU A 421 -8.95 18.04 5.26
N MET A 422 -9.41 19.26 5.04
CA MET A 422 -8.61 20.27 4.34
C MET A 422 -7.51 20.84 5.21
N HIS A 423 -7.64 20.82 6.55
CA HIS A 423 -6.67 21.41 7.48
C HIS A 423 -5.59 20.43 7.94
N LEU A 424 -5.96 19.17 8.15
CA LEU A 424 -5.08 18.15 8.72
C LEU A 424 -4.68 17.16 7.63
N PRO A 425 -3.38 16.79 7.50
CA PRO A 425 -2.92 15.83 6.50
C PRO A 425 -3.23 14.37 6.93
N ALA A 426 -4.40 14.16 7.53
CA ALA A 426 -4.90 12.89 8.01
C ALA A 426 -5.89 12.28 7.01
N ARG A 427 -6.08 10.96 7.10
CA ARG A 427 -7.08 10.27 6.27
C ARG A 427 -8.48 10.68 6.69
N GLY A 428 -9.40 10.75 5.74
CA GLY A 428 -10.82 10.98 6.03
C GLY A 428 -11.33 10.01 7.10
N ARG A 429 -11.01 8.71 6.98
CA ARG A 429 -11.39 7.70 7.96
C ARG A 429 -10.73 7.88 9.35
N GLN A 430 -9.54 8.47 9.43
CA GLN A 430 -8.92 8.79 10.72
C GLN A 430 -9.66 9.94 11.42
N ILE A 431 -10.07 10.95 10.65
CA ILE A 431 -10.79 12.11 11.17
C ILE A 431 -12.20 11.73 11.64
N ILE A 432 -12.97 10.94 10.86
CA ILE A 432 -14.37 10.63 11.20
C ILE A 432 -14.52 9.83 12.50
N TYR A 433 -13.52 9.03 12.85
CA TYR A 433 -13.52 8.24 14.07
C TYR A 433 -12.99 9.01 15.29
N CYS A 434 -12.63 10.29 15.15
CA CYS A 434 -12.17 11.09 16.27
C CYS A 434 -13.28 11.28 17.31
N ASP A 435 -12.85 11.40 18.57
CA ASP A 435 -13.73 11.49 19.71
C ASP A 435 -14.14 12.94 19.98
N SER A 436 -15.35 13.16 20.49
CA SER A 436 -15.86 14.47 20.86
C SER A 436 -15.34 14.95 22.21
N GLY A 437 -14.94 14.03 23.10
CA GLY A 437 -14.54 14.35 24.47
C GLY A 437 -15.72 14.52 25.44
N GLU A 438 -16.94 14.20 25.01
CA GLU A 438 -18.18 14.35 25.83
C GLU A 438 -18.13 13.59 27.16
N ALA A 439 -17.34 12.51 27.23
CA ALA A 439 -17.16 11.67 28.41
C ALA A 439 -15.84 11.90 29.16
N ASP A 440 -14.97 12.81 28.66
CA ASP A 440 -13.67 13.12 29.29
C ASP A 440 -13.86 13.98 30.55
N GLY A 441 -12.86 13.99 31.44
CA GLY A 441 -12.88 14.78 32.68
C GLY A 441 -12.79 16.30 32.45
N GLU A 442 -11.97 16.72 31.50
CA GLU A 442 -11.79 18.13 31.09
C GLU A 442 -12.13 18.30 29.61
N VAL A 443 -12.78 19.41 29.25
CA VAL A 443 -13.13 19.74 27.86
C VAL A 443 -12.72 21.16 27.50
N ALA A 444 -12.30 21.37 26.25
CA ALA A 444 -11.96 22.67 25.72
C ALA A 444 -13.21 23.54 25.50
N ARG A 445 -13.19 24.80 25.94
CA ARG A 445 -14.22 25.83 25.74
C ARG A 445 -13.62 27.10 25.16
N ILE A 446 -14.46 27.91 24.52
CA ILE A 446 -14.05 29.19 23.95
C ILE A 446 -14.59 30.30 24.87
N GLU A 447 -13.69 31.12 25.42
CA GLU A 447 -14.02 32.33 26.16
C GLU A 447 -13.21 33.51 25.60
N ASN A 448 -13.87 34.61 25.22
CA ASN A 448 -13.23 35.79 24.62
C ASN A 448 -12.27 35.48 23.45
N GLY A 449 -12.64 34.52 22.59
CA GLY A 449 -11.83 34.11 21.42
C GLY A 449 -10.60 33.25 21.74
N LYS A 450 -10.41 32.84 23.01
CA LYS A 450 -9.32 31.94 23.43
C LYS A 450 -9.85 30.60 23.94
N VAL A 451 -9.07 29.55 23.74
CA VAL A 451 -9.40 28.19 24.20
C VAL A 451 -8.97 28.02 25.66
N ILE A 452 -9.92 27.65 26.52
CA ILE A 452 -9.71 27.40 27.95
C ILE A 452 -10.20 25.99 28.30
N TRP A 453 -9.47 25.30 29.18
CA TRP A 453 -9.86 23.98 29.68
C TRP A 453 -10.74 24.12 30.91
N ALA A 454 -11.93 23.51 30.86
CA ALA A 454 -12.88 23.53 31.97
C ALA A 454 -13.34 22.11 32.33
N GLU A 455 -13.71 21.91 33.59
CA GLU A 455 -14.31 20.64 34.05
C GLU A 455 -15.59 20.34 33.27
N ASN A 456 -15.71 19.09 32.81
CA ASN A 456 -16.86 18.64 32.07
C ASN A 456 -18.07 18.48 33.01
N LYS A 457 -19.21 19.07 32.63
CA LYS A 457 -20.46 19.04 33.42
C LYS A 457 -21.47 18.04 32.86
N ASN A 458 -21.09 17.24 31.87
CA ASN A 458 -21.96 16.29 31.21
C ASN A 458 -22.24 15.07 32.11
N LYS A 459 -23.34 14.35 31.87
CA LYS A 459 -23.72 13.16 32.65
C LYS A 459 -22.77 11.98 32.45
N LEU A 460 -21.97 12.01 31.39
CA LEU A 460 -21.06 10.95 30.96
C LEU A 460 -19.60 11.15 31.42
N THR A 461 -19.34 12.20 32.20
CA THR A 461 -17.99 12.58 32.63
C THR A 461 -17.31 11.47 33.44
N GLY A 462 -16.06 11.16 33.10
CA GLY A 462 -15.22 10.17 33.79
C GLY A 462 -15.35 8.74 33.23
N LEU A 463 -16.15 8.53 32.18
CA LEU A 463 -16.23 7.25 31.47
C LEU A 463 -15.10 7.09 30.44
N THR A 464 -14.50 8.20 29.99
CA THR A 464 -13.29 8.23 29.16
C THR A 464 -12.24 9.11 29.83
N GLU A 465 -10.95 8.86 29.57
CA GLU A 465 -9.88 9.61 30.22
C GLU A 465 -9.66 10.99 29.56
N CYS A 466 -9.15 11.03 28.32
CA CYS A 466 -8.80 12.24 27.57
C CYS A 466 -8.81 11.98 26.04
N GLN A 467 -9.85 11.37 25.51
CA GLN A 467 -9.91 10.87 24.13
C GLN A 467 -10.28 11.93 23.07
N ALA A 468 -10.74 13.12 23.48
CA ALA A 468 -11.16 14.22 22.62
C ALA A 468 -10.19 14.53 21.47
N MET A 469 -10.75 14.81 20.28
CA MET A 469 -9.98 15.23 19.10
C MET A 469 -9.13 16.46 19.39
N VAL A 470 -9.70 17.47 20.07
CA VAL A 470 -8.96 18.61 20.61
C VAL A 470 -8.43 18.20 21.98
N SER A 471 -7.12 18.01 22.10
CA SER A 471 -6.48 17.43 23.28
C SER A 471 -5.43 18.36 23.89
N LYS A 472 -5.36 18.41 25.22
CA LYS A 472 -4.37 19.19 25.98
C LYS A 472 -3.00 18.52 25.94
N ILE A 473 -1.95 19.28 25.60
CA ILE A 473 -0.57 18.80 25.54
C ILE A 473 0.33 19.85 26.21
N GLY A 474 0.63 19.65 27.49
CA GLY A 474 1.40 20.64 28.28
C GLY A 474 0.58 21.91 28.51
N GLU A 475 1.17 23.07 28.17
CA GLU A 475 0.49 24.38 28.19
C GLU A 475 -0.28 24.66 26.88
N ASP A 476 -0.01 23.90 25.81
CA ASP A 476 -0.64 24.03 24.49
C ASP A 476 -1.71 22.94 24.24
N TYR A 477 -2.30 22.95 23.04
CA TYR A 477 -3.27 21.96 22.57
C TYR A 477 -2.90 21.40 21.19
N GLY A 478 -3.40 20.22 20.90
CA GLY A 478 -3.13 19.51 19.66
C GLY A 478 -4.21 18.49 19.31
N VAL A 479 -4.04 17.79 18.19
CA VAL A 479 -5.02 16.80 17.74
C VAL A 479 -4.72 15.39 18.28
N ARG A 480 -5.74 14.69 18.77
CA ARG A 480 -5.69 13.26 19.09
C ARG A 480 -6.47 12.47 18.05
N TYR A 481 -5.79 11.56 17.36
CA TYR A 481 -6.44 10.56 16.51
C TYR A 481 -6.70 9.30 17.30
N THR A 482 -7.91 8.74 17.15
CA THR A 482 -8.36 7.50 17.83
C THR A 482 -7.90 6.23 17.12
N SER A 483 -7.34 6.37 15.91
CA SER A 483 -6.82 5.26 15.12
C SER A 483 -5.51 5.61 14.42
N ASN A 484 -4.59 4.64 14.42
CA ASN A 484 -3.38 4.68 13.60
C ASN A 484 -3.29 3.40 12.78
N LYS A 485 -3.26 3.52 11.45
CA LYS A 485 -3.11 2.38 10.53
C LYS A 485 -1.70 1.78 10.57
N THR A 486 -0.69 2.59 10.86
CA THR A 486 0.73 2.25 10.62
C THR A 486 1.43 1.63 11.83
N HIS A 487 0.72 1.53 12.96
CA HIS A 487 1.20 0.87 14.18
C HIS A 487 0.49 -0.47 14.36
N PHE A 488 1.26 -1.53 14.65
CA PHE A 488 0.80 -2.93 14.67
C PHE A 488 -0.38 -3.21 15.63
N GLY A 489 -0.67 -2.29 16.56
CA GLY A 489 -1.78 -2.38 17.53
C GLY A 489 -2.95 -1.42 17.30
N GLY A 490 -2.96 -0.62 16.22
CA GLY A 490 -4.10 0.27 15.90
C GLY A 490 -4.39 1.39 16.91
N GLN A 491 -3.50 1.59 17.91
CA GLN A 491 -3.65 2.58 18.97
C GLN A 491 -3.61 4.00 18.41
N GLY A 492 -4.45 4.87 18.96
CA GLY A 492 -4.46 6.29 18.61
C GLY A 492 -3.14 7.00 18.96
N TYR A 493 -2.91 8.17 18.38
CA TYR A 493 -1.73 9.00 18.63
C TYR A 493 -2.12 10.47 18.79
N ARG A 494 -1.23 11.25 19.42
CA ARG A 494 -1.41 12.69 19.62
C ARG A 494 -0.36 13.46 18.83
N VAL A 495 -0.78 14.60 18.29
CA VAL A 495 0.07 15.53 17.56
C VAL A 495 -0.02 16.88 18.27
N PRO A 496 1.10 17.50 18.68
CA PRO A 496 1.12 18.79 19.39
C PRO A 496 0.91 19.98 18.44
N PHE A 497 -0.08 19.87 17.56
CA PHE A 497 -0.45 20.92 16.61
C PHE A 497 -1.88 20.70 16.13
N ILE A 498 -2.66 21.77 16.13
CA ILE A 498 -3.96 21.88 15.47
C ILE A 498 -4.23 23.37 15.19
N PRO A 499 -4.72 23.75 13.99
CA PRO A 499 -5.00 25.16 13.70
C PRO A 499 -6.16 25.73 14.55
N ASP A 500 -6.04 26.99 14.98
CA ASP A 500 -7.01 27.64 15.87
C ASP A 500 -8.42 27.75 15.27
N GLU A 501 -8.50 28.07 13.98
CA GLU A 501 -9.75 28.11 13.22
C GLU A 501 -10.48 26.76 13.24
N LEU A 502 -9.73 25.67 13.11
CA LEU A 502 -10.29 24.32 13.18
C LEU A 502 -10.77 24.01 14.59
N VAL A 503 -10.02 24.39 15.62
CA VAL A 503 -10.43 24.19 17.02
C VAL A 503 -11.75 24.89 17.32
N TYR A 504 -11.92 26.12 16.84
CA TYR A 504 -13.15 26.89 17.01
C TYR A 504 -14.39 26.12 16.49
N TRP A 505 -14.33 25.66 15.25
CA TRP A 505 -15.45 24.95 14.64
C TRP A 505 -15.67 23.54 15.21
N LEU A 506 -14.61 22.84 15.66
CA LEU A 506 -14.75 21.54 16.32
C LEU A 506 -15.44 21.67 17.69
N ILE A 507 -15.14 22.72 18.45
CA ILE A 507 -15.80 22.99 19.74
C ILE A 507 -17.28 23.32 19.53
N LYS A 508 -17.61 24.15 18.53
CA LYS A 508 -19.01 24.44 18.16
C LYS A 508 -19.76 23.18 17.74
N LEU A 509 -19.15 22.34 16.90
CA LEU A 509 -19.74 21.08 16.48
C LEU A 509 -20.02 20.15 17.68
N ARG A 510 -19.08 20.06 18.64
CA ARG A 510 -19.28 19.28 19.86
C ARG A 510 -20.49 19.79 20.65
N ASN A 511 -20.56 21.10 20.90
CA ASN A 511 -21.68 21.69 21.65
C ASN A 511 -23.03 21.46 20.93
N TRP A 512 -23.04 21.54 19.60
CA TRP A 512 -24.23 21.23 18.78
C TRP A 512 -24.63 19.75 18.91
N GLN A 513 -23.67 18.82 18.83
CA GLN A 513 -23.90 17.38 19.01
C GLN A 513 -24.41 17.04 20.42
N GLU A 514 -23.86 17.65 21.47
CA GLU A 514 -24.30 17.45 22.86
C GLU A 514 -25.77 17.87 23.08
N LYS A 515 -26.20 18.95 22.41
CA LYS A 515 -27.54 19.53 22.59
C LYS A 515 -28.59 18.88 21.70
N TYR A 516 -28.31 18.70 20.42
CA TYR A 516 -29.29 18.26 19.41
C TYR A 516 -29.17 16.79 18.98
N ASN A 517 -28.05 16.13 19.29
CA ASN A 517 -27.84 14.71 18.98
C ASN A 517 -27.18 13.96 20.16
N PRO A 518 -27.82 13.96 21.35
CA PRO A 518 -27.22 13.45 22.58
C PRO A 518 -27.07 11.92 22.58
N ILE A 519 -26.00 11.44 23.22
CA ILE A 519 -25.75 10.00 23.43
C ILE A 519 -26.04 9.59 24.88
N SER A 520 -26.50 8.35 25.08
CA SER A 520 -26.82 7.81 26.42
C SER A 520 -25.63 7.13 27.10
N LYS A 521 -24.67 6.63 26.32
CA LYS A 521 -23.43 6.00 26.79
C LYS A 521 -22.36 6.06 25.68
N PRO A 522 -21.06 5.98 26.02
CA PRO A 522 -20.00 5.79 25.04
C PRO A 522 -20.23 4.53 24.20
N THR A 523 -20.03 4.62 22.89
CA THR A 523 -20.24 3.51 21.95
C THR A 523 -19.05 2.56 22.00
N ALA A 524 -19.28 1.28 22.29
CA ALA A 524 -18.22 0.28 22.18
C ALA A 524 -17.88 0.03 20.70
N TRP A 525 -16.60 -0.01 20.36
CA TRP A 525 -16.14 -0.32 19.00
C TRP A 525 -16.61 -1.70 18.52
N PHE A 526 -16.88 -2.61 19.44
CA PHE A 526 -17.44 -3.93 19.16
C PHE A 526 -18.86 -3.85 18.57
N ASP A 527 -19.67 -2.88 19.02
CA ASP A 527 -21.07 -2.71 18.62
C ASP A 527 -21.22 -1.95 17.29
N CYS A 528 -20.14 -1.38 16.77
CA CYS A 528 -20.14 -0.60 15.52
C CYS A 528 -20.32 -1.53 14.30
N LYS A 529 -21.36 -1.30 13.50
CA LYS A 529 -21.70 -2.10 12.32
C LYS A 529 -21.03 -1.57 11.05
N ARG A 530 -20.83 -0.25 10.96
CA ARG A 530 -20.30 0.44 9.78
C ARG A 530 -18.77 0.60 9.82
N THR A 531 -18.04 -0.46 10.21
CA THR A 531 -16.57 -0.45 10.28
C THR A 531 -15.96 -1.65 9.56
N ASN A 532 -14.86 -1.43 8.84
CA ASN A 532 -14.09 -2.51 8.19
C ASN A 532 -13.01 -3.12 9.13
N LEU A 533 -13.10 -2.90 10.44
CA LEU A 533 -12.13 -3.42 11.41
C LEU A 533 -12.48 -4.85 11.82
N ASN A 534 -11.47 -5.70 12.05
CA ASN A 534 -11.66 -7.09 12.48
C ASN A 534 -12.03 -7.17 13.98
N GLU A 535 -12.62 -8.28 14.43
CA GLU A 535 -13.10 -8.44 15.82
C GLU A 535 -12.02 -8.17 16.88
N SER A 536 -10.79 -8.62 16.64
CA SER A 536 -9.65 -8.39 17.53
C SER A 536 -9.31 -6.90 17.65
N GLN A 537 -9.30 -6.17 16.52
CA GLN A 537 -9.02 -4.73 16.47
C GLN A 537 -10.12 -3.92 17.16
N ARG A 538 -11.39 -4.31 16.99
CA ARG A 538 -12.54 -3.65 17.65
C ARG A 538 -12.46 -3.79 19.17
N LYS A 539 -12.06 -4.96 19.68
CA LYS A 539 -11.87 -5.18 21.12
C LYS A 539 -10.74 -4.33 21.71
N GLN A 540 -9.64 -4.15 20.98
CA GLN A 540 -8.49 -3.35 21.44
C GLN A 540 -8.78 -1.85 21.50
N LYS A 541 -9.74 -1.34 20.72
CA LYS A 541 -10.06 0.10 20.68
C LYS A 541 -10.93 0.59 21.83
N GLY A 542 -11.66 -0.29 22.52
CA GLY A 542 -12.49 0.08 23.67
C GLY A 542 -13.80 0.77 23.30
N SER A 543 -14.07 1.94 23.88
CA SER A 543 -15.30 2.73 23.67
C SER A 543 -14.99 4.18 23.32
N ASN A 544 -15.81 4.78 22.46
CA ASN A 544 -15.65 6.15 21.94
C ASN A 544 -16.99 6.91 21.92
N CYS A 545 -16.92 8.23 22.07
CA CYS A 545 -17.97 9.19 21.76
C CYS A 545 -17.64 9.87 20.42
N PHE A 546 -18.17 9.37 19.30
CA PHE A 546 -17.79 9.86 17.98
C PHE A 546 -18.26 11.31 17.74
N LEU A 547 -17.34 12.21 17.35
CA LEU A 547 -17.65 13.61 17.05
C LEU A 547 -18.45 13.77 15.74
N PHE A 548 -18.14 12.96 14.73
CA PHE A 548 -18.78 12.99 13.41
C PHE A 548 -19.84 11.90 13.24
N ARG A 549 -20.58 11.58 14.31
CA ARG A 549 -21.69 10.60 14.30
C ARG A 549 -22.88 11.09 13.48
N ASP A 550 -23.64 10.15 12.92
CA ASP A 550 -24.89 10.46 12.20
C ASP A 550 -25.99 10.90 13.16
N VAL A 551 -26.96 11.66 12.65
CA VAL A 551 -28.09 12.15 13.45
C VAL A 551 -28.99 10.98 13.86
N GLY A 552 -29.28 10.89 15.15
CA GLY A 552 -30.06 9.81 15.74
C GLY A 552 -29.31 8.48 15.87
N GLU A 553 -28.03 8.44 15.53
CA GLU A 553 -27.19 7.24 15.53
C GLU A 553 -25.99 7.40 16.48
N VAL A 554 -25.41 6.27 16.88
CA VAL A 554 -24.29 6.21 17.84
C VAL A 554 -22.94 5.94 17.17
N GLU A 555 -22.93 5.75 15.84
CA GLU A 555 -21.73 5.53 15.02
C GLU A 555 -21.74 6.48 13.79
N PRO A 556 -20.57 6.78 13.19
CA PRO A 556 -20.51 7.54 11.95
C PRO A 556 -21.09 6.79 10.75
N GLY A 557 -21.63 7.53 9.77
CA GLY A 557 -22.06 6.96 8.49
C GLY A 557 -20.93 6.72 7.47
N ILE A 558 -21.31 6.29 6.27
CA ILE A 558 -20.36 5.93 5.20
C ILE A 558 -19.62 7.17 4.69
N PHE A 559 -18.27 7.15 4.79
CA PHE A 559 -17.42 8.33 4.59
C PHE A 559 -17.28 8.79 3.12
N GLY A 560 -17.15 7.86 2.16
CA GLY A 560 -16.71 8.16 0.79
C GLY A 560 -17.66 9.04 -0.01
N SER A 561 -18.96 8.73 -0.01
CA SER A 561 -19.97 9.48 -0.78
C SER A 561 -20.30 10.85 -0.18
N ARG A 562 -20.06 11.03 1.13
CA ARG A 562 -20.41 12.26 1.85
C ARG A 562 -19.34 13.34 1.77
N LEU A 563 -18.07 12.95 1.72
CA LEU A 563 -16.94 13.86 1.56
C LEU A 563 -16.72 14.26 0.10
N THR A 564 -16.70 13.31 -0.82
CA THR A 564 -16.27 13.54 -2.22
C THR A 564 -17.11 14.63 -2.89
N ASN A 565 -18.42 14.58 -2.68
CA ASN A 565 -19.36 15.53 -3.28
C ASN A 565 -19.29 16.93 -2.63
N ARG A 566 -19.09 17.02 -1.31
CA ARG A 566 -18.93 18.31 -0.60
C ARG A 566 -17.59 18.96 -0.92
N LEU A 567 -16.54 18.15 -1.04
CA LEU A 567 -15.24 18.59 -1.54
C LEU A 567 -15.37 19.14 -2.97
N ALA A 568 -16.05 18.41 -3.86
CA ALA A 568 -16.28 18.85 -5.23
C ALA A 568 -17.09 20.15 -5.29
N ALA A 569 -18.15 20.27 -4.48
CA ALA A 569 -18.95 21.49 -4.39
C ALA A 569 -18.12 22.68 -3.88
N ALA A 570 -17.34 22.48 -2.82
CA ALA A 570 -16.49 23.53 -2.26
C ALA A 570 -15.44 24.01 -3.27
N LEU A 571 -14.76 23.08 -3.95
CA LEU A 571 -13.78 23.41 -5.00
C LEU A 571 -14.42 24.11 -6.20
N PHE A 572 -15.64 23.72 -6.57
CA PHE A 572 -16.38 24.33 -7.67
C PHE A 572 -16.71 25.81 -7.38
N PHE A 573 -17.18 26.13 -6.17
CA PHE A 573 -17.53 27.49 -5.78
C PHE A 573 -16.33 28.36 -5.42
N SER A 574 -15.29 27.79 -4.78
CA SER A 574 -14.07 28.52 -4.43
C SER A 574 -13.23 28.84 -5.67
N GLY A 575 -13.15 27.89 -6.61
CA GLY A 575 -12.32 28.00 -7.81
C GLY A 575 -12.90 28.86 -8.92
N LYS A 576 -14.22 29.11 -8.96
CA LYS A 576 -14.93 29.93 -9.98
C LYS A 576 -14.49 29.71 -11.44
N GLY A 577 -14.03 28.49 -11.77
CA GLY A 577 -13.55 28.11 -13.10
C GLY A 577 -12.03 28.17 -13.34
N ASP A 578 -11.22 28.42 -12.30
CA ASP A 578 -9.75 28.34 -12.32
C ASP A 578 -9.23 26.95 -11.94
N VAL A 579 -10.03 26.14 -11.26
CA VAL A 579 -9.73 24.73 -10.93
C VAL A 579 -10.30 23.81 -12.01
N SER A 580 -9.42 23.31 -12.89
CA SER A 580 -9.79 22.34 -13.92
C SER A 580 -10.20 20.99 -13.31
N GLY A 581 -11.26 20.38 -13.85
CA GLY A 581 -11.73 19.06 -13.39
C GLY A 581 -12.79 19.08 -12.29
N THR A 582 -13.35 20.24 -11.92
CA THR A 582 -14.59 20.36 -11.13
C THR A 582 -15.78 20.63 -12.04
N THR A 583 -16.91 19.96 -11.80
CA THR A 583 -18.12 20.10 -12.61
C THR A 583 -19.38 20.05 -11.76
N TYR A 584 -20.42 20.75 -12.23
CA TYR A 584 -21.80 20.63 -11.77
C TYR A 584 -22.65 20.18 -12.96
N PHE A 585 -23.34 19.04 -12.85
CA PHE A 585 -24.02 18.40 -13.99
C PHE A 585 -23.10 18.15 -15.22
N GLY A 586 -21.81 17.92 -15.00
CA GLY A 586 -20.84 17.73 -16.07
C GLY A 586 -20.43 19.03 -16.80
N LEU A 587 -20.92 20.19 -16.35
CA LEU A 587 -20.52 21.50 -16.87
C LEU A 587 -19.51 22.18 -15.92
N PRO A 588 -18.48 22.87 -16.46
CA PRO A 588 -17.58 23.68 -15.66
C PRO A 588 -18.26 24.98 -15.22
N TYR A 589 -17.73 25.63 -14.18
CA TYR A 589 -18.31 26.85 -13.59
C TYR A 589 -18.61 27.95 -14.63
N LYS A 590 -17.72 28.14 -15.62
CA LYS A 590 -17.83 29.17 -16.67
C LYS A 590 -19.03 28.96 -17.61
N ASP A 591 -19.47 27.72 -17.77
CA ASP A 591 -20.57 27.35 -18.66
C ASP A 591 -21.89 27.11 -17.90
N THR A 592 -21.87 27.34 -16.57
CA THR A 592 -23.05 27.19 -15.72
C THR A 592 -23.70 28.56 -15.55
N SER A 593 -24.98 28.72 -15.94
CA SER A 593 -25.64 30.03 -15.80
C SER A 593 -25.90 30.37 -14.33
N GLU A 594 -25.76 31.66 -13.98
CA GLU A 594 -26.03 32.16 -12.64
C GLU A 594 -27.47 31.87 -12.20
N ASP A 595 -28.45 31.91 -13.11
CA ASP A 595 -29.84 31.55 -12.83
C ASP A 595 -30.00 30.08 -12.39
N THR A 596 -29.13 29.18 -12.85
CA THR A 596 -29.17 27.75 -12.47
C THR A 596 -28.48 27.49 -11.13
N LEU A 597 -27.48 28.32 -10.77
CA LEU A 597 -26.72 28.20 -9.51
C LEU A 597 -27.33 29.02 -8.35
N PHE A 598 -27.95 30.15 -8.66
CA PHE A 598 -28.49 31.14 -7.72
C PHE A 598 -30.02 31.29 -7.82
N GLY A 599 -30.70 30.50 -8.66
CA GLY A 599 -32.15 30.45 -8.71
C GLY A 599 -32.81 29.97 -7.41
N PHE A 600 -34.14 30.07 -7.32
CA PHE A 600 -34.94 29.79 -6.10
C PHE A 600 -34.98 28.30 -5.64
N GLY A 601 -34.12 27.42 -6.17
CA GLY A 601 -34.11 25.97 -5.86
C GLY A 601 -32.93 25.54 -4.98
N SER A 602 -33.14 24.53 -4.12
CA SER A 602 -32.07 23.90 -3.34
C SER A 602 -31.14 23.07 -4.23
N LEU A 603 -29.83 23.17 -4.03
CA LEU A 603 -28.83 22.41 -4.78
C LEU A 603 -28.73 20.96 -4.28
N SER A 604 -28.50 20.02 -5.19
CA SER A 604 -28.20 18.63 -4.83
C SER A 604 -26.70 18.40 -4.80
N ILE A 605 -26.18 17.94 -3.66
CA ILE A 605 -24.74 17.71 -3.48
C ILE A 605 -24.21 16.62 -4.44
N SER A 606 -25.04 15.64 -4.83
CA SER A 606 -24.61 14.50 -5.66
C SER A 606 -24.34 14.86 -7.12
N GLN A 607 -24.65 16.07 -7.54
CA GLN A 607 -24.44 16.56 -8.91
C GLN A 607 -23.08 17.22 -9.10
N PHE A 608 -22.34 17.44 -8.02
CA PHE A 608 -20.98 17.94 -8.05
C PHE A 608 -19.99 16.78 -8.19
N ASN A 609 -19.02 16.92 -9.10
CA ASN A 609 -17.96 15.94 -9.30
C ASN A 609 -16.61 16.63 -9.47
N SER A 610 -15.55 16.00 -8.99
CA SER A 610 -14.17 16.49 -9.09
C SER A 610 -13.20 15.36 -9.41
N SER A 611 -12.20 15.66 -10.23
CA SER A 611 -11.01 14.81 -10.41
C SER A 611 -10.15 14.74 -9.14
N TYR A 612 -10.29 15.70 -8.22
CA TYR A 612 -9.57 15.74 -6.95
C TYR A 612 -10.37 15.03 -5.86
N THR A 613 -9.77 13.98 -5.31
CA THR A 613 -10.39 13.15 -4.28
C THR A 613 -9.97 13.60 -2.87
N PRO A 614 -10.64 13.14 -1.80
CA PRO A 614 -10.16 13.30 -0.42
C PRO A 614 -8.69 12.88 -0.22
N HIS A 615 -8.23 11.86 -0.96
CA HIS A 615 -6.83 11.44 -0.94
C HIS A 615 -5.91 12.45 -1.64
N SER A 616 -6.37 13.06 -2.75
CA SER A 616 -5.63 14.13 -3.43
C SER A 616 -5.33 15.29 -2.48
N LEU A 617 -6.27 15.67 -1.60
CA LEU A 617 -6.04 16.69 -0.58
C LEU A 617 -4.93 16.31 0.40
N ARG A 618 -4.88 15.04 0.83
CA ARG A 618 -3.82 14.58 1.73
C ARG A 618 -2.45 14.68 1.08
N VAL A 619 -2.32 14.31 -0.20
CA VAL A 619 -1.08 14.49 -0.98
C VAL A 619 -0.73 15.97 -1.08
N SER A 620 -1.71 16.82 -1.44
CA SER A 620 -1.54 18.27 -1.51
C SER A 620 -1.03 18.88 -0.23
N LEU A 621 -1.59 18.49 0.92
CA LEU A 621 -1.18 19.02 2.23
C LEU A 621 0.21 18.55 2.62
N ILE A 622 0.54 17.28 2.37
CA ILE A 622 1.90 16.76 2.63
C ILE A 622 2.92 17.49 1.75
N ASN A 623 2.60 17.72 0.47
CA ASN A 623 3.45 18.49 -0.44
C ASN A 623 3.57 19.94 0.01
N ALA A 624 2.47 20.60 0.41
CA ALA A 624 2.50 21.96 0.93
C ALA A 624 3.35 22.05 2.21
N TYR A 625 3.19 21.11 3.16
CA TYR A 625 3.98 21.06 4.38
C TYR A 625 5.48 20.84 4.12
N ALA A 626 5.83 20.00 3.15
CA ALA A 626 7.20 19.77 2.77
C ALA A 626 7.81 20.97 2.01
N TYR A 627 7.09 21.50 1.02
CA TYR A 627 7.66 22.41 0.02
C TYR A 627 7.31 23.88 0.23
N GLU A 628 6.09 24.19 0.66
CA GLU A 628 5.64 25.58 0.84
C GLU A 628 5.90 26.07 2.27
N PHE A 629 5.73 25.19 3.27
CA PHE A 629 5.96 25.50 4.68
C PHE A 629 7.35 25.08 5.20
N GLY A 630 8.14 24.36 4.39
CA GLY A 630 9.52 23.98 4.71
C GLY A 630 9.68 23.10 5.96
N LEU A 631 8.66 22.33 6.34
CA LEU A 631 8.70 21.52 7.56
C LEU A 631 9.64 20.31 7.38
N PRO A 632 10.49 19.99 8.39
CA PRO A 632 11.32 18.79 8.34
C PRO A 632 10.49 17.51 8.19
N LEU A 633 11.00 16.55 7.42
CA LEU A 633 10.28 15.31 7.11
C LEU A 633 9.84 14.53 8.36
N GLU A 634 10.65 14.56 9.43
CA GLU A 634 10.33 13.94 10.72
C GLU A 634 9.08 14.56 11.37
N VAL A 635 8.89 15.88 11.21
CA VAL A 635 7.72 16.61 11.73
C VAL A 635 6.49 16.23 10.90
N ILE A 636 6.64 16.16 9.57
CA ILE A 636 5.56 15.73 8.66
C ILE A 636 5.14 14.29 8.97
N MET A 637 6.08 13.38 9.22
CA MET A 637 5.77 12.00 9.62
C MET A 637 4.94 11.93 10.90
N LYS A 638 5.26 12.76 11.90
CA LYS A 638 4.50 12.84 13.15
C LYS A 638 3.09 13.43 12.93
N LEU A 639 2.97 14.48 12.11
CA LEU A 639 1.69 15.10 11.76
C LEU A 639 0.75 14.13 11.04
N VAL A 640 1.29 13.32 10.14
CA VAL A 640 0.55 12.40 9.27
C VAL A 640 0.34 11.02 9.92
N GLY A 641 1.16 10.66 10.91
CA GLY A 641 1.17 9.35 11.55
C GLY A 641 1.78 8.25 10.68
N HIS A 642 2.82 8.57 9.91
CA HIS A 642 3.57 7.57 9.13
C HIS A 642 4.62 6.87 10.00
N SER A 643 4.58 5.54 10.08
CA SER A 643 5.60 4.75 10.77
C SER A 643 6.87 4.54 9.94
N SER A 644 6.82 4.82 8.63
CA SER A 644 7.94 4.65 7.70
C SER A 644 8.21 5.95 6.94
N ILE A 645 9.49 6.36 6.91
CA ILE A 645 10.00 7.48 6.10
C ILE A 645 9.65 7.29 4.61
N LEU A 646 9.66 6.05 4.12
CA LEU A 646 9.41 5.73 2.71
C LEU A 646 8.03 6.22 2.24
N MET A 647 7.03 6.12 3.12
CA MET A 647 5.66 6.58 2.83
C MET A 647 5.60 8.10 2.67
N SER A 648 6.39 8.86 3.45
CA SER A 648 6.46 10.32 3.31
C SER A 648 7.27 10.74 2.08
N ILE A 649 8.36 10.03 1.78
CA ILE A 649 9.18 10.26 0.57
C ILE A 649 8.36 10.00 -0.72
N TYR A 650 7.44 9.03 -0.71
CA TYR A 650 6.58 8.74 -1.86
C TYR A 650 5.74 9.95 -2.29
N TYR A 651 5.19 10.72 -1.34
CA TYR A 651 4.40 11.92 -1.64
C TYR A 651 5.28 13.05 -2.20
N ILE A 652 6.47 13.23 -1.63
CA ILE A 652 7.48 14.19 -2.09
C ILE A 652 7.88 13.91 -3.55
N LYS A 653 7.99 12.64 -3.96
CA LYS A 653 8.36 12.24 -5.34
C LYS A 653 7.29 12.49 -6.42
N SER A 654 6.10 13.00 -6.09
CA SER A 654 4.95 13.03 -7.00
C SER A 654 5.00 14.05 -8.16
N ASP A 655 5.96 14.97 -8.19
CA ASP A 655 6.20 15.77 -9.39
C ASP A 655 7.04 14.96 -10.40
N LYS A 656 6.35 14.41 -11.41
CA LYS A 656 6.86 13.55 -12.51
C LYS A 656 8.14 14.00 -13.22
N THR A 657 8.67 15.18 -12.93
CA THR A 657 9.86 15.75 -13.60
C THR A 657 11.08 15.92 -12.71
N GLY A 658 10.99 15.85 -11.37
CA GLY A 658 12.15 15.96 -10.46
C GLY A 658 12.96 17.27 -10.50
N ALA A 659 12.81 18.11 -11.55
CA ALA A 659 13.54 19.35 -11.75
C ALA A 659 13.22 20.41 -10.68
N ASN A 660 11.93 20.54 -10.34
CA ASN A 660 11.45 21.44 -9.27
C ASN A 660 11.97 21.03 -7.87
N LEU A 661 12.26 19.75 -7.67
CA LEU A 661 12.80 19.25 -6.40
C LEU A 661 14.28 19.58 -6.29
N ARG A 662 15.05 19.41 -7.36
CA ARG A 662 16.49 19.69 -7.35
C ARG A 662 16.79 21.18 -7.19
N GLU A 663 16.11 22.05 -7.93
CA GLU A 663 16.32 23.50 -7.87
C GLU A 663 15.83 24.11 -6.54
N ARG A 664 14.70 23.63 -5.99
CA ARG A 664 14.25 24.05 -4.65
C ARG A 664 15.02 23.41 -3.52
N LEU A 665 15.58 22.22 -3.72
CA LEU A 665 16.58 21.67 -2.80
C LEU A 665 17.83 22.53 -2.86
N GLU A 666 18.33 22.96 -4.02
CA GLU A 666 19.50 23.85 -4.11
C GLU A 666 19.25 25.20 -3.41
N LYS A 667 18.10 25.84 -3.62
CA LYS A 667 17.72 27.08 -2.89
C LYS A 667 17.49 26.83 -1.40
N GLY A 668 16.77 25.76 -1.05
CA GLY A 668 16.54 25.34 0.33
C GLY A 668 17.82 24.90 1.05
N GLU A 669 18.79 24.37 0.33
CA GLU A 669 20.14 24.02 0.80
C GLU A 669 20.94 25.30 1.08
N LYS A 670 20.93 26.28 0.16
CA LYS A 670 21.51 27.61 0.41
C LYS A 670 20.93 28.24 1.68
N GLU A 671 19.61 28.20 1.86
CA GLU A 671 18.94 28.74 3.06
C GLU A 671 19.24 27.93 4.33
N ALA A 672 19.24 26.61 4.26
CA ALA A 672 19.57 25.74 5.38
C ALA A 672 21.02 25.95 5.84
N LEU A 673 21.96 26.07 4.91
CA LEU A 673 23.38 26.35 5.21
C LEU A 673 23.59 27.77 5.74
N ARG A 674 22.84 28.77 5.24
CA ARG A 674 22.80 30.11 5.86
C ARG A 674 22.37 30.05 7.33
N ASN A 675 21.39 29.20 7.66
CA ASN A 675 20.97 28.99 9.05
C ASN A 675 22.04 28.30 9.90
N VAL A 676 22.89 27.44 9.30
CA VAL A 676 24.07 26.87 9.97
C VAL A 676 25.09 27.96 10.30
N ALA A 677 25.39 28.87 9.37
CA ALA A 677 26.25 30.03 9.62
C ALA A 677 25.71 30.93 10.75
N TYR A 678 24.39 31.17 10.76
CA TYR A 678 23.72 31.91 11.84
C TYR A 678 23.83 31.21 13.20
N THR A 679 23.71 29.88 13.21
CA THR A 679 23.87 29.07 14.43
C THR A 679 25.31 29.16 14.95
N LEU A 680 26.30 29.07 14.06
CA LEU A 680 27.72 29.24 14.41
C LEU A 680 28.00 30.64 14.97
N LYS A 681 27.43 31.68 14.35
CA LYS A 681 27.46 33.06 14.86
C LYS A 681 26.95 33.13 16.30
N LYS A 682 25.77 32.56 16.57
CA LYS A 682 25.18 32.53 17.93
C LYS A 682 26.08 31.80 18.95
N HIS A 683 26.82 30.77 18.55
CA HIS A 683 27.76 30.08 19.44
C HIS A 683 28.97 30.95 19.79
N ILE A 684 29.53 31.65 18.81
CA ILE A 684 30.65 32.58 19.02
C ILE A 684 30.20 33.79 19.87
N GLU A 685 28.99 34.31 19.63
CA GLU A 685 28.40 35.39 20.44
C GLU A 685 28.21 34.99 21.92
N ASN A 686 27.96 33.71 22.19
CA ASN A 686 27.86 33.13 23.53
C ASN A 686 29.21 32.73 24.14
N GLN A 687 30.34 33.23 23.60
CA GLN A 687 31.71 32.97 24.08
C GLN A 687 32.12 31.49 24.08
N ARG A 688 31.65 30.71 23.10
CA ARG A 688 31.99 29.28 22.95
C ARG A 688 32.84 29.00 21.71
N ILE A 689 33.79 29.88 21.40
CA ILE A 689 34.64 29.72 20.21
C ILE A 689 35.56 28.50 20.29
N GLU A 690 36.04 28.13 21.49
CA GLU A 690 36.92 26.96 21.68
C GLU A 690 36.24 25.63 21.30
N GLU A 691 34.92 25.55 21.46
CA GLU A 691 34.13 24.36 21.08
C GLU A 691 34.01 24.23 19.55
N CYS A 692 33.99 25.35 18.83
CA CYS A 692 33.81 25.39 17.38
C CYS A 692 35.13 25.57 16.61
N LYS A 693 36.25 25.82 17.30
CA LYS A 693 37.54 26.16 16.69
C LYS A 693 38.09 25.11 15.73
N SER A 694 37.79 23.83 15.97
CA SER A 694 38.18 22.74 15.08
C SER A 694 37.42 22.73 13.75
N GLN A 695 36.37 23.55 13.63
CA GLN A 695 35.51 23.67 12.45
C GLN A 695 35.80 24.98 11.67
N LEU A 696 36.85 25.72 12.04
CA LEU A 696 37.21 27.00 11.44
C LEU A 696 38.56 26.92 10.73
N THR A 697 38.73 27.67 9.65
CA THR A 697 39.97 27.91 8.93
C THR A 697 40.32 29.39 8.96
N ALA A 698 41.61 29.71 8.80
CA ALA A 698 42.09 31.07 8.67
C ALA A 698 43.35 31.08 7.82
N ASN A 699 43.66 32.21 7.18
CA ASN A 699 44.91 32.38 6.43
C ASN A 699 46.15 32.23 7.33
N SER A 700 46.07 32.63 8.61
CA SER A 700 47.11 32.39 9.61
C SER A 700 46.62 31.36 10.66
N PRO A 701 47.18 30.14 10.66
CA PRO A 701 46.85 29.15 11.69
C PRO A 701 47.31 29.59 13.09
N GLU A 702 48.37 30.39 13.20
CA GLU A 702 48.83 30.97 14.47
C GLU A 702 47.80 31.94 15.03
N PHE A 703 47.14 32.72 14.17
CA PHE A 703 46.08 33.63 14.61
C PHE A 703 44.84 32.86 15.07
N LEU A 704 44.41 31.85 14.30
CA LEU A 704 43.28 31.01 14.72
C LEU A 704 43.55 30.37 16.08
N THR A 705 44.74 29.80 16.28
CA THR A 705 45.14 29.20 17.57
C THR A 705 45.19 30.20 18.73
N SER A 706 45.41 31.48 18.48
CA SER A 706 45.36 32.53 19.52
C SER A 706 43.96 32.89 20.03
N LEU A 707 42.89 32.55 19.29
CA LEU A 707 41.51 32.87 19.69
C LEU A 707 41.06 32.00 20.88
N THR A 708 40.58 32.64 21.95
CA THR A 708 40.08 32.00 23.18
C THR A 708 38.73 32.59 23.58
N ASN A 709 38.01 31.89 24.46
CA ASN A 709 36.70 32.35 24.96
C ASN A 709 36.78 33.66 25.77
N ALA A 710 37.98 34.11 26.16
CA ALA A 710 38.22 35.36 26.86
C ALA A 710 38.02 36.61 25.97
N ARG A 711 37.99 36.47 24.64
CA ARG A 711 37.77 37.59 23.73
C ARG A 711 36.28 37.99 23.76
N PRO A 712 35.95 39.29 23.92
CA PRO A 712 34.57 39.76 23.88
C PRO A 712 33.87 39.41 22.56
N SER A 713 32.62 38.98 22.64
CA SER A 713 31.80 38.68 21.46
C SER A 713 31.61 39.89 20.55
N SER A 714 31.58 41.11 21.11
CA SER A 714 31.47 42.37 20.36
C SER A 714 32.66 42.66 19.45
N SER A 715 33.81 41.98 19.64
CA SER A 715 34.97 42.14 18.76
C SER A 715 34.84 41.37 17.44
N TYR A 716 33.86 40.47 17.32
CA TYR A 716 33.63 39.69 16.12
C TYR A 716 32.64 40.41 15.20
N GLN A 717 33.08 40.73 13.98
CA GLN A 717 32.20 41.17 12.90
C GLN A 717 31.93 40.00 11.96
N PHE A 718 30.65 39.71 11.72
CA PHE A 718 30.22 38.61 10.86
C PHE A 718 29.82 39.13 9.48
N LYS A 719 30.24 38.39 8.46
CA LYS A 719 29.82 38.49 7.06
C LYS A 719 29.26 37.12 6.64
N ASP A 720 28.60 37.05 5.49
CA ASP A 720 28.02 35.78 5.01
C ASP A 720 29.07 34.74 4.61
N PHE A 721 30.27 35.20 4.26
CA PHE A 721 31.40 34.35 3.84
C PHE A 721 32.45 34.13 4.95
N GLY A 722 32.26 34.68 6.15
CA GLY A 722 33.17 34.46 7.29
C GLY A 722 33.08 35.56 8.36
N CYS A 723 34.07 35.62 9.25
CA CYS A 723 34.10 36.60 10.32
C CYS A 723 35.48 37.25 10.51
N CYS A 724 35.46 38.47 11.05
CA CYS A 724 36.62 39.25 11.45
C CYS A 724 36.67 39.33 12.97
N PRO A 725 37.57 38.59 13.65
CA PRO A 725 37.68 38.59 15.11
C PRO A 725 38.28 39.85 15.72
N VAL A 726 38.67 40.84 14.90
CA VAL A 726 39.35 42.08 15.31
C VAL A 726 38.54 43.34 14.99
N GLY A 727 37.24 43.19 14.74
CA GLY A 727 36.31 44.31 14.56
C GLY A 727 36.59 45.23 13.36
N GLY A 728 37.33 44.75 12.35
CA GLY A 728 37.62 45.53 11.14
C GLY A 728 38.63 46.66 11.31
N VAL A 729 39.32 46.75 12.46
CA VAL A 729 40.22 47.89 12.77
C VAL A 729 41.64 47.68 12.23
N PHE A 730 42.10 46.42 12.13
CA PHE A 730 43.51 46.08 11.84
C PHE A 730 43.78 45.73 10.37
N CYS A 731 43.01 46.30 9.43
CA CYS A 731 43.23 46.12 7.99
C CYS A 731 44.61 46.63 7.54
N SER A 732 45.18 47.64 8.22
CA SER A 732 46.52 48.17 7.96
C SER A 732 47.66 47.21 8.28
N GLU A 733 47.39 46.14 9.05
CA GLU A 733 48.37 45.11 9.41
C GLU A 733 47.95 43.73 8.89
N GLY A 734 46.89 43.64 8.08
CA GLY A 734 46.29 42.36 7.73
C GLY A 734 46.98 41.62 6.57
N GLY A 735 47.95 42.23 5.89
CA GLY A 735 48.65 41.66 4.75
C GLY A 735 49.87 40.81 5.13
N ASP A 736 50.78 40.62 4.16
CA ASP A 736 51.98 39.79 4.34
C ASP A 736 53.01 40.42 5.28
N ARG A 737 53.90 39.60 5.83
CA ARG A 737 54.99 40.06 6.72
C ARG A 737 55.98 40.92 5.94
N ALA A 738 56.21 42.14 6.43
CA ALA A 738 57.13 43.10 5.82
C ALA A 738 58.61 42.71 5.97
N MET A 739 58.98 42.03 7.06
CA MET A 739 60.33 41.49 7.28
C MET A 739 60.28 40.15 8.02
N THR A 740 61.12 39.19 7.63
CA THR A 740 61.11 37.81 8.18
C THR A 740 61.43 37.73 9.68
N LYS A 741 62.05 38.75 10.28
CA LYS A 741 62.50 38.78 11.68
C LYS A 741 61.69 39.69 12.61
N VAL A 742 60.75 40.49 12.10
CA VAL A 742 59.99 41.47 12.90
C VAL A 742 58.49 41.29 12.61
N ASN A 743 57.64 41.35 13.65
CA ASN A 743 56.17 41.25 13.54
C ASN A 743 55.53 42.52 12.95
N ILE A 744 56.08 43.05 11.85
CA ILE A 744 55.49 44.16 11.09
C ILE A 744 54.86 43.55 9.84
N PHE A 745 53.63 43.94 9.56
CA PHE A 745 52.85 43.43 8.44
C PHE A 745 52.44 44.58 7.53
N HIS A 746 52.31 44.31 6.24
CA HIS A 746 51.79 45.26 5.28
C HIS A 746 50.27 45.42 5.44
N PRO A 747 49.69 46.53 4.94
CA PRO A 747 48.24 46.64 4.78
C PRO A 747 47.72 45.53 3.88
N VAL A 748 46.47 45.13 4.10
CA VAL A 748 45.79 44.20 3.20
C VAL A 748 45.76 44.82 1.80
N PRO A 749 46.18 44.10 0.75
CA PRO A 749 46.08 44.59 -0.62
C PRO A 749 44.62 44.87 -1.00
N ALA A 750 44.36 46.05 -1.55
CA ALA A 750 43.04 46.39 -2.06
C ALA A 750 42.63 45.41 -3.17
N GLY A 751 41.37 45.00 -3.15
CA GLY A 751 40.82 44.00 -4.05
C GLY A 751 39.44 44.38 -4.57
N TYR A 752 38.66 43.36 -4.93
CA TYR A 752 37.24 43.49 -5.25
C TYR A 752 36.45 44.16 -4.11
N LEU A 753 36.68 43.73 -2.87
CA LEU A 753 36.07 44.29 -1.65
C LEU A 753 36.70 45.62 -1.19
N GLY A 754 37.54 46.25 -2.01
CA GLY A 754 38.26 47.47 -1.66
C GLY A 754 39.36 47.26 -0.62
N GLU A 755 39.59 48.25 0.24
CA GLU A 755 40.66 48.24 1.27
C GLU A 755 40.39 47.23 2.40
N GLN A 756 39.13 46.82 2.61
CA GLN A 756 38.74 45.78 3.57
C GLN A 756 38.65 44.40 2.92
N ASN A 757 39.69 44.02 2.17
CA ASN A 757 39.73 42.76 1.44
C ASN A 757 39.93 41.53 2.35
N CYS A 758 38.86 41.14 3.04
CA CYS A 758 38.89 40.12 4.09
C CYS A 758 39.46 38.77 3.59
N ILE A 759 39.15 38.36 2.37
CA ILE A 759 39.61 37.07 1.80
C ILE A 759 41.14 36.94 1.75
N ARG A 760 41.86 38.07 1.62
CA ARG A 760 43.33 38.14 1.65
C ARG A 760 43.91 38.52 3.00
N CYS A 761 43.05 38.85 3.97
CA CYS A 761 43.48 39.27 5.29
C CYS A 761 43.93 38.07 6.14
N ARG A 762 45.03 38.21 6.87
CA ARG A 762 45.53 37.20 7.81
C ARG A 762 44.60 36.94 8.99
N PHE A 763 43.78 37.93 9.36
CA PHE A 763 42.85 37.87 10.49
C PHE A 763 41.49 37.26 10.11
N PHE A 764 41.24 37.03 8.82
CA PHE A 764 39.98 36.50 8.36
C PHE A 764 39.84 35.02 8.75
N VAL A 765 38.68 34.69 9.31
CA VAL A 765 38.32 33.35 9.77
C VAL A 765 37.05 32.92 9.06
N THR A 766 37.09 31.73 8.45
CA THR A 766 35.95 31.12 7.77
C THR A 766 35.83 29.65 8.18
N GLY A 767 34.95 28.88 7.54
CA GLY A 767 34.73 27.46 7.84
C GLY A 767 33.59 26.89 7.01
N PRO A 768 33.31 25.57 7.11
CA PRO A 768 32.32 24.89 6.28
C PRO A 768 30.91 25.52 6.33
N ALA A 769 30.55 26.17 7.44
CA ALA A 769 29.27 26.87 7.57
C ALA A 769 29.14 28.10 6.64
N PHE A 770 30.24 28.75 6.28
CA PHE A 770 30.27 29.95 5.42
C PHE A 770 30.56 29.63 3.94
N MET A 771 30.68 28.35 3.61
CA MET A 771 31.15 27.89 2.30
C MET A 771 30.28 28.39 1.14
N MET A 772 28.96 28.40 1.29
CA MET A 772 28.07 28.91 0.24
C MET A 772 28.14 30.43 0.07
N GLY A 773 28.43 31.17 1.15
CA GLY A 773 28.73 32.60 1.05
C GLY A 773 30.03 32.87 0.29
N LEU A 774 31.04 32.00 0.44
CA LEU A 774 32.28 32.06 -0.36
C LEU A 774 32.02 31.77 -1.84
N VAL A 775 31.18 30.78 -2.16
CA VAL A 775 30.77 30.49 -3.54
C VAL A 775 30.00 31.66 -4.16
N ALA A 776 29.08 32.26 -3.41
CA ALA A 776 28.36 33.45 -3.86
C ALA A 776 29.31 34.61 -4.19
N LEU A 777 30.31 34.88 -3.32
CA LEU A 777 31.36 35.86 -3.57
C LEU A 777 32.25 35.49 -4.77
N PHE A 778 32.55 34.20 -4.97
CA PHE A 778 33.30 33.72 -6.12
C PHE A 778 32.58 34.05 -7.44
N ASN A 779 31.27 33.80 -7.50
CA ASN A 779 30.46 34.06 -8.70
C ASN A 779 30.40 35.56 -9.02
N GLU A 780 30.32 36.41 -7.99
CA GLU A 780 30.35 37.87 -8.11
C GLU A 780 31.70 38.40 -8.64
N ILE A 781 32.82 37.90 -8.11
CA ILE A 781 34.17 38.24 -8.60
C ILE A 781 34.34 37.72 -10.04
N SER A 782 33.88 36.51 -10.32
CA SER A 782 33.93 35.90 -11.66
C SER A 782 33.18 36.74 -12.69
N LEU A 783 31.99 37.27 -12.37
CA LEU A 783 31.24 38.19 -13.23
C LEU A 783 32.03 39.49 -13.51
N SER A 784 32.74 39.99 -12.50
CA SER A 784 33.58 41.18 -12.62
C SER A 784 34.81 40.94 -13.50
N VAL A 785 35.43 39.77 -13.40
CA VAL A 785 36.50 39.31 -14.30
C VAL A 785 36.00 39.22 -15.73
N HIS A 786 34.86 38.54 -15.95
CA HIS A 786 34.25 38.41 -17.27
C HIS A 786 33.97 39.78 -17.91
N THR A 787 33.38 40.70 -17.14
CA THR A 787 33.09 42.07 -17.62
C THR A 787 34.35 42.85 -17.98
N GLN A 788 35.43 42.76 -17.19
CA GLN A 788 36.69 43.43 -17.55
C GLN A 788 37.38 42.75 -18.73
N SER A 789 37.30 41.41 -18.84
CA SER A 789 37.88 40.66 -19.96
C SER A 789 37.22 41.03 -21.29
N LEU A 790 35.89 41.12 -21.35
CA LEU A 790 35.18 41.58 -22.56
C LEU A 790 35.63 42.99 -23.00
N ARG A 791 35.82 43.91 -22.04
CA ARG A 791 36.30 45.26 -22.34
C ARG A 791 37.77 45.26 -22.79
N HIS A 792 38.59 44.39 -22.23
CA HIS A 792 39.98 44.21 -22.64
C HIS A 792 40.06 43.74 -24.09
N SER A 793 39.34 42.68 -24.44
CA SER A 793 39.33 42.13 -25.80
C SER A 793 38.83 43.15 -26.83
N LYS A 794 37.83 43.97 -26.49
CA LYS A 794 37.38 45.05 -27.39
C LYS A 794 38.46 46.11 -27.63
N LEU A 795 39.21 46.50 -26.61
CA LEU A 795 40.32 47.45 -26.76
C LEU A 795 41.48 46.85 -27.56
N GLU A 796 41.71 45.53 -27.46
CA GLU A 796 42.69 44.83 -28.30
C GLU A 796 42.25 44.83 -29.78
N GLU A 797 40.97 44.59 -30.07
CA GLU A 797 40.43 44.69 -31.43
C GLU A 797 40.56 46.12 -31.99
N ASP A 798 40.23 47.14 -31.18
CA ASP A 798 40.42 48.55 -31.55
C ASP A 798 41.91 48.86 -31.80
N LEU A 799 42.82 48.26 -31.03
CA LEU A 799 44.26 48.43 -31.20
C LEU A 799 44.74 47.81 -32.51
N ASP A 800 44.28 46.60 -32.85
CA ASP A 800 44.62 45.91 -34.10
C ASP A 800 44.16 46.74 -35.32
N ASN A 801 42.93 47.27 -35.28
CA ASN A 801 42.42 48.16 -36.32
C ASN A 801 43.30 49.42 -36.51
N ILE A 802 43.79 50.02 -35.41
CA ILE A 802 44.70 51.17 -35.49
C ILE A 802 46.07 50.79 -36.03
N ILE A 803 46.58 49.60 -35.69
CA ILE A 803 47.85 49.11 -36.24
C ILE A 803 47.72 48.93 -37.76
N GLU A 804 46.64 48.32 -38.23
CA GLU A 804 46.34 48.20 -39.66
C GLU A 804 46.24 49.58 -40.34
N ASP A 805 45.52 50.54 -39.76
CA ASP A 805 45.44 51.92 -40.26
C ASP A 805 46.84 52.58 -40.41
N ILE A 806 47.72 52.39 -39.42
CA ILE A 806 49.08 52.93 -39.44
C ILE A 806 49.89 52.29 -40.57
N GLU A 807 49.77 50.97 -40.77
CA GLU A 807 50.45 50.25 -41.85
C GLU A 807 49.98 50.74 -43.23
N VAL A 808 48.67 50.93 -43.41
CA VAL A 808 48.08 51.47 -44.64
C VAL A 808 48.60 52.89 -44.91
N ILE A 809 48.57 53.79 -43.92
CA ILE A 809 49.09 55.16 -44.07
C ILE A 809 50.61 55.14 -44.36
N SER A 810 51.36 54.25 -43.71
CA SER A 810 52.80 54.09 -43.97
C SER A 810 53.08 53.66 -45.42
N HIS A 811 52.23 52.79 -45.99
CA HIS A 811 52.32 52.41 -47.39
C HIS A 811 52.01 53.58 -48.32
N GLN A 812 50.96 54.35 -48.04
CA GLN A 812 50.59 55.56 -48.82
C GLN A 812 51.72 56.60 -48.83
N ILE A 813 52.35 56.84 -47.68
CA ILE A 813 53.54 57.71 -47.55
C ILE A 813 54.70 57.22 -48.43
N TYR A 814 54.88 55.90 -48.56
CA TYR A 814 55.93 55.34 -49.41
C TYR A 814 55.65 55.56 -50.92
N GLU A 815 54.39 55.57 -51.34
CA GLU A 815 53.96 55.78 -52.72
C GLU A 815 54.05 57.25 -53.17
N GLU A 816 53.72 58.20 -52.29
CA GLU A 816 53.56 59.64 -52.60
C GLU A 816 54.86 60.47 -52.68
N LYS A 817 56.00 59.86 -53.06
CA LYS A 817 57.35 60.47 -53.07
C LYS A 817 57.56 61.76 -53.90
N LYS A 818 56.53 62.28 -54.60
CA LYS A 818 56.64 63.45 -55.50
C LYS A 818 55.91 64.72 -55.03
N ASN A 819 55.05 64.68 -54.01
CA ASN A 819 54.20 65.81 -53.61
C ASN A 819 54.34 66.19 -52.11
N ASN A 820 55.08 67.26 -51.79
CA ASN A 820 55.44 67.62 -50.40
C ASN A 820 54.24 67.96 -49.48
N SER A 821 53.16 68.56 -50.00
CA SER A 821 52.01 68.99 -49.19
C SER A 821 51.13 67.83 -48.72
N GLU A 822 50.95 66.81 -49.57
CA GLU A 822 50.08 65.66 -49.30
C GLU A 822 50.76 64.65 -48.37
N MET A 823 52.08 64.50 -48.53
CA MET A 823 52.96 63.77 -47.61
C MET A 823 52.91 64.32 -46.17
N GLN A 824 52.90 65.64 -46.01
CA GLN A 824 52.85 66.28 -44.69
C GLN A 824 51.50 66.00 -43.99
N LEU A 825 50.39 66.05 -44.74
CA LEU A 825 49.06 65.71 -44.23
C LEU A 825 48.95 64.23 -43.81
N LEU A 826 49.53 63.31 -44.59
CA LEU A 826 49.57 61.88 -44.25
C LEU A 826 50.45 61.60 -43.03
N GLN A 827 51.57 62.30 -42.88
CA GLN A 827 52.41 62.21 -41.68
C GLN A 827 51.70 62.72 -40.43
N GLU A 828 50.94 63.82 -40.52
CA GLU A 828 50.12 64.32 -39.41
C GLU A 828 49.03 63.31 -39.01
N LYS A 829 48.36 62.68 -40.00
CA LYS A 829 47.39 61.59 -39.74
C LYS A 829 48.04 60.37 -39.09
N MET A 830 49.22 59.97 -39.56
CA MET A 830 49.98 58.85 -38.96
C MET A 830 50.36 59.16 -37.50
N GLN A 831 50.84 60.37 -37.22
CA GLN A 831 51.17 60.80 -35.85
C GLN A 831 49.95 60.79 -34.94
N ALA A 832 48.79 61.23 -35.43
CA ALA A 832 47.54 61.17 -34.68
C ALA A 832 47.15 59.72 -34.33
N LYS A 833 47.25 58.78 -35.29
CA LYS A 833 46.98 57.35 -35.07
C LYS A 833 47.97 56.69 -34.11
N VAL A 834 49.26 57.06 -34.16
CA VAL A 834 50.27 56.59 -33.19
C VAL A 834 49.95 57.10 -31.78
N ALA A 835 49.51 58.35 -31.62
CA ALA A 835 49.08 58.87 -30.33
C ALA A 835 47.84 58.12 -29.79
N GLU A 836 46.88 57.81 -30.65
CA GLU A 836 45.70 57.00 -30.33
C GLU A 836 46.09 55.58 -29.89
N ARG A 837 47.02 54.93 -30.60
CA ARG A 837 47.62 53.65 -30.22
C ARG A 837 48.23 53.69 -28.81
N HIS A 838 49.00 54.74 -28.48
CA HIS A 838 49.59 54.86 -27.13
C HIS A 838 48.52 54.99 -26.05
N LYS A 839 47.44 55.74 -26.32
CA LYS A 839 46.31 55.86 -25.41
C LYS A 839 45.62 54.51 -25.19
N LEU A 840 45.33 53.76 -26.25
CA LEU A 840 44.72 52.43 -26.16
C LEU A 840 45.59 51.46 -25.35
N ASN A 841 46.91 51.42 -25.60
CA ASN A 841 47.83 50.57 -24.82
C ASN A 841 47.79 50.89 -23.32
N SER A 842 47.73 52.17 -22.94
CA SER A 842 47.60 52.57 -21.55
C SER A 842 46.27 52.12 -20.92
N GLU A 843 45.17 52.19 -21.68
CA GLU A 843 43.87 51.70 -21.23
C GLU A 843 43.86 50.17 -21.09
N ILE A 844 44.43 49.42 -22.04
CA ILE A 844 44.60 47.96 -21.99
C ILE A 844 45.39 47.56 -20.74
N GLU A 845 46.54 48.19 -20.49
CA GLU A 845 47.35 47.90 -19.30
C GLU A 845 46.56 48.15 -17.99
N THR A 846 45.75 49.21 -17.98
CA THR A 846 44.88 49.51 -16.83
C THR A 846 43.82 48.41 -16.61
N ARG A 847 43.24 47.86 -17.68
CA ARG A 847 42.27 46.75 -17.60
C ARG A 847 42.95 45.44 -17.19
N ALA A 848 44.11 45.13 -17.76
CA ALA A 848 44.89 43.95 -17.41
C ALA A 848 45.24 43.92 -15.91
N LYS A 849 45.67 45.06 -15.34
CA LYS A 849 45.93 45.18 -13.89
C LYS A 849 44.70 44.94 -13.02
N LYS A 850 43.50 45.34 -13.47
CA LYS A 850 42.25 45.05 -12.75
C LYS A 850 41.88 43.57 -12.81
N ILE A 851 42.05 42.95 -13.98
CA ILE A 851 41.81 41.51 -14.16
C ILE A 851 42.74 40.71 -13.25
N ASP A 852 44.04 41.03 -13.24
CA ASP A 852 45.03 40.37 -12.38
C ASP A 852 44.64 40.44 -10.89
N LEU A 853 44.19 41.62 -10.44
CA LEU A 853 43.74 41.84 -9.06
C LEU A 853 42.50 41.00 -8.71
N TYR A 854 41.48 40.94 -9.59
CA TYR A 854 40.29 40.12 -9.35
C TYR A 854 40.57 38.61 -9.43
N LEU A 855 41.43 38.17 -10.36
CA LEU A 855 41.85 36.77 -10.45
C LEU A 855 42.63 36.33 -9.21
N CYS A 856 43.48 37.20 -8.66
CA CYS A 856 44.13 36.95 -7.38
C CYS A 856 43.10 36.73 -6.26
N ASP A 857 42.12 37.61 -6.13
CA ASP A 857 41.06 37.48 -5.13
C ASP A 857 40.25 36.18 -5.33
N MET A 858 39.91 35.85 -6.57
CA MET A 858 39.21 34.62 -6.94
C MET A 858 39.99 33.36 -6.52
N ASN A 859 41.32 33.36 -6.70
CA ASN A 859 42.19 32.27 -6.24
C ASN A 859 42.21 32.14 -4.70
N PHE A 860 42.18 33.25 -3.96
CA PHE A 860 42.08 33.20 -2.49
C PHE A 860 40.74 32.65 -2.03
N VAL A 861 39.63 33.02 -2.68
CA VAL A 861 38.30 32.47 -2.38
C VAL A 861 38.28 30.96 -2.66
N HIS A 862 38.79 30.52 -3.81
CA HIS A 862 38.90 29.10 -4.14
C HIS A 862 39.72 28.33 -3.10
N LYS A 863 40.86 28.88 -2.67
CA LYS A 863 41.67 28.29 -1.59
C LYS A 863 40.86 28.12 -0.29
N HIS A 864 40.11 29.14 0.13
CA HIS A 864 39.27 29.06 1.33
C HIS A 864 38.18 27.99 1.20
N ILE A 865 37.59 27.86 0.01
CA ILE A 865 36.59 26.83 -0.30
C ILE A 865 37.22 25.43 -0.17
N ASP A 866 38.41 25.21 -0.72
CA ASP A 866 39.16 23.95 -0.60
C ASP A 866 39.55 23.65 0.85
N ASP A 867 40.01 24.66 1.60
CA ASP A 867 40.33 24.53 3.03
C ASP A 867 39.08 24.13 3.84
N CYS A 868 37.91 24.69 3.51
CA CYS A 868 36.63 24.29 4.11
C CYS A 868 36.27 22.83 3.76
N ARG A 869 36.49 22.42 2.51
CA ARG A 869 36.22 21.05 2.02
C ARG A 869 37.11 20.02 2.72
N THR A 870 38.40 20.31 2.88
CA THR A 870 39.34 19.43 3.59
C THR A 870 39.02 19.32 5.08
N LEU A 871 38.60 20.42 5.72
CA LEU A 871 38.11 20.38 7.11
C LEU A 871 36.84 19.52 7.26
N ALA A 872 35.89 19.63 6.32
CA ALA A 872 34.67 18.83 6.34
C ALA A 872 34.96 17.32 6.24
N LYS A 873 35.94 16.92 5.41
CA LYS A 873 36.34 15.51 5.23
C LYS A 873 37.15 14.92 6.39
N SER A 874 37.92 15.74 7.11
CA SER A 874 38.86 15.28 8.14
C SER A 874 38.23 14.95 9.50
N HIS A 875 36.95 15.27 9.72
CA HIS A 875 36.25 15.04 10.99
C HIS A 875 35.12 13.98 10.85
N PRO A 876 35.43 12.68 10.82
CA PRO A 876 34.41 11.63 10.80
C PRO A 876 33.56 11.63 12.08
N ILE A 877 32.27 11.31 11.90
CA ILE A 877 31.21 11.31 12.92
C ILE A 877 31.66 10.46 14.12
N SER A 878 31.96 11.12 15.24
CA SER A 878 32.17 10.44 16.53
C SER A 878 30.89 10.56 17.34
N PRO A 879 30.22 9.45 17.73
CA PRO A 879 28.91 9.48 18.38
C PRO A 879 28.90 10.16 19.77
N ASN A 880 30.08 10.45 20.35
CA ASN A 880 30.23 11.02 21.68
C ASN A 880 30.53 12.54 21.73
N LYS A 881 30.69 13.24 20.60
CA LYS A 881 30.81 14.71 20.60
C LYS A 881 29.46 15.34 20.22
N LYS A 882 28.75 15.86 21.22
CA LYS A 882 27.40 16.44 21.14
C LYS A 882 27.22 17.65 20.21
N LEU A 883 28.27 18.15 19.55
CA LEU A 883 28.24 19.40 18.79
C LEU A 883 29.17 19.31 17.57
N GLN A 884 28.71 18.65 16.50
CA GLN A 884 29.28 18.82 15.16
C GLN A 884 28.24 19.54 14.30
N LEU A 885 28.50 20.79 13.92
CA LEU A 885 27.71 21.59 12.96
C LEU A 885 28.11 21.26 11.50
N VAL A 886 28.56 20.03 11.26
CA VAL A 886 28.99 19.58 9.94
C VAL A 886 27.81 18.89 9.27
N VAL A 887 27.57 19.28 8.02
CA VAL A 887 26.68 18.59 7.08
C VAL A 887 26.94 17.08 7.20
N PRO A 888 25.92 16.22 7.41
CA PRO A 888 26.14 14.80 7.60
C PRO A 888 26.97 14.24 6.43
N ALA A 889 27.88 13.30 6.71
CA ALA A 889 28.82 12.71 5.73
C ALA A 889 28.16 12.10 4.48
N SER A 890 26.83 11.99 4.46
CA SER A 890 26.01 11.63 3.30
C SER A 890 25.86 12.73 2.24
N PHE A 891 26.32 13.96 2.51
CA PHE A 891 26.31 15.06 1.55
C PHE A 891 27.72 15.38 1.08
N GLU A 892 28.08 14.88 -0.11
CA GLU A 892 29.20 15.42 -0.86
C GLU A 892 28.71 16.64 -1.64
N VAL A 893 29.06 17.84 -1.17
CA VAL A 893 28.94 19.06 -1.99
C VAL A 893 30.08 19.01 -3.02
N SER A 894 29.75 18.74 -4.28
CA SER A 894 30.67 18.98 -5.41
C SER A 894 30.58 20.45 -5.78
N MET A 895 31.74 21.10 -5.89
CA MET A 895 31.86 22.46 -6.40
C MET A 895 32.66 22.31 -7.67
N ASP A 896 31.96 22.47 -8.79
CA ASP A 896 32.50 22.31 -10.14
C ASP A 896 32.48 23.69 -10.81
N LEU A 897 33.48 23.95 -11.64
CA LEU A 897 33.53 25.17 -12.45
C LEU A 897 32.89 24.83 -13.79
N ASP A 898 31.65 25.29 -13.98
CA ASP A 898 30.90 25.07 -15.20
C ASP A 898 30.96 26.30 -16.12
N ASP A 899 31.14 26.06 -17.42
CA ASP A 899 30.98 27.09 -18.44
C ASP A 899 29.48 27.35 -18.64
N VAL A 900 29.03 28.55 -18.24
CA VAL A 900 27.61 28.95 -18.27
C VAL A 900 27.36 30.15 -19.17
N SER A 901 26.10 30.35 -19.58
CA SER A 901 25.70 31.53 -20.35
C SER A 901 25.84 32.81 -19.51
N CYS A 902 26.05 33.95 -20.17
CA CYS A 902 26.13 35.24 -19.48
C CYS A 902 24.83 35.56 -18.71
N PHE A 903 23.67 35.20 -19.27
CA PHE A 903 22.38 35.39 -18.60
C PHE A 903 22.23 34.51 -17.35
N HIS A 904 22.71 33.26 -17.41
CA HIS A 904 22.73 32.37 -16.26
C HIS A 904 23.60 32.94 -15.14
N GLN A 905 24.84 33.34 -15.43
CA GLN A 905 25.74 33.95 -14.44
C GLN A 905 25.13 35.21 -13.79
N LEU A 906 24.55 36.11 -14.60
CA LEU A 906 23.87 37.30 -14.10
C LEU A 906 22.68 36.95 -13.18
N SER A 907 21.92 35.92 -13.53
CA SER A 907 20.79 35.46 -12.74
C SER A 907 21.23 34.84 -11.42
N GLU A 908 22.29 34.06 -11.41
CA GLU A 908 22.84 33.43 -10.20
C GLU A 908 23.38 34.48 -9.21
N VAL A 909 24.09 35.51 -9.69
CA VAL A 909 24.57 36.61 -8.83
C VAL A 909 23.39 37.35 -8.18
N CYS A 910 22.33 37.62 -8.94
CA CYS A 910 21.12 38.25 -8.40
C CYS A 910 20.35 37.37 -7.42
N GLU A 911 20.29 36.05 -7.63
CA GLU A 911 19.70 35.11 -6.66
C GLU A 911 20.53 35.09 -5.37
N ASN A 912 21.86 35.06 -5.49
CA ASN A 912 22.76 35.06 -4.35
C ASN A 912 22.63 36.34 -3.52
N ALA A 913 22.44 37.51 -4.15
CA ALA A 913 22.23 38.78 -3.46
C ALA A 913 20.87 38.86 -2.72
N GLU A 914 19.85 38.13 -3.17
CA GLU A 914 18.59 38.01 -2.41
C GLU A 914 18.79 37.17 -1.11
N ILE A 915 19.71 36.21 -1.13
CA ILE A 915 19.96 35.28 -0.02
C ILE A 915 21.02 35.79 0.96
N TYR A 916 22.11 36.38 0.45
CA TYR A 916 23.29 36.80 1.21
C TYR A 916 23.45 38.32 1.15
N HIS A 917 23.51 38.95 2.33
CA HIS A 917 23.61 40.40 2.46
C HIS A 917 24.98 40.97 2.02
N SER A 918 26.02 40.13 2.04
CA SER A 918 27.39 40.52 1.73
C SER A 918 27.70 40.53 0.24
N CYS A 919 26.78 40.02 -0.60
CA CYS A 919 26.93 39.99 -2.06
C CYS A 919 26.30 41.22 -2.69
N SER A 920 26.96 41.79 -3.71
CA SER A 920 26.44 42.91 -4.48
C SER A 920 25.80 42.45 -5.78
N ASP A 921 24.67 43.07 -6.10
CA ASP A 921 23.87 42.87 -7.30
C ASP A 921 23.96 44.06 -8.28
N GLU A 922 24.70 45.11 -7.93
CA GLU A 922 24.80 46.39 -8.67
C GLU A 922 25.15 46.22 -10.16
N ILE A 923 26.10 45.33 -10.47
CA ILE A 923 26.54 45.11 -11.85
C ILE A 923 25.54 44.21 -12.61
N ALA A 924 24.90 43.29 -11.90
CA ALA A 924 24.11 42.22 -12.49
C ALA A 924 22.66 42.64 -12.80
N ILE A 925 22.01 43.39 -11.88
CA ILE A 925 20.57 43.72 -11.99
C ILE A 925 20.26 44.42 -13.31
N HIS A 926 21.01 45.46 -13.64
CA HIS A 926 20.70 46.29 -14.81
C HIS A 926 20.87 45.53 -16.11
N GLN A 927 21.98 44.80 -16.26
CA GLN A 927 22.25 44.01 -17.46
C GLN A 927 21.20 42.91 -17.62
N ARG A 928 20.90 42.19 -16.53
CA ARG A 928 19.88 41.13 -16.54
C ARG A 928 18.50 41.66 -16.88
N SER A 929 18.08 42.76 -16.26
CA SER A 929 16.76 43.35 -16.47
C SER A 929 16.59 43.84 -17.92
N GLN A 930 17.64 44.40 -18.52
CA GLN A 930 17.63 44.77 -19.94
C GLN A 930 17.52 43.56 -20.87
N ILE A 931 18.21 42.46 -20.55
CA ILE A 931 18.11 41.21 -21.31
C ILE A 931 16.69 40.64 -21.22
N LEU A 932 16.08 40.65 -20.02
CA LEU A 932 14.71 40.22 -19.80
C LEU A 932 13.70 41.09 -20.55
N ASP A 933 13.81 42.42 -20.49
CA ASP A 933 12.94 43.33 -21.24
C ASP A 933 13.09 43.14 -22.76
N ARG A 934 14.31 42.88 -23.25
CA ARG A 934 14.54 42.54 -24.68
C ARG A 934 13.82 41.24 -25.06
N MET A 935 13.87 40.23 -24.21
CA MET A 935 13.14 38.98 -24.41
C MET A 935 11.61 39.23 -24.42
N LEU A 936 11.09 40.08 -23.52
CA LEU A 936 9.67 40.46 -23.51
C LEU A 936 9.26 41.12 -24.83
N ILE A 937 10.06 42.07 -25.33
CA ILE A 937 9.81 42.75 -26.61
C ILE A 937 9.79 41.77 -27.78
N ASN A 938 10.76 40.84 -27.84
CA ASN A 938 10.80 39.81 -28.88
C ASN A 938 9.53 38.93 -28.87
N ASN A 939 8.93 38.75 -27.70
CA ASN A 939 7.69 37.99 -27.49
C ASN A 939 6.41 38.85 -27.54
N GLN A 940 6.49 40.09 -28.04
CA GLN A 940 5.37 41.04 -28.15
C GLN A 940 4.71 41.38 -26.81
N ILE A 941 5.48 41.31 -25.71
CA ILE A 941 5.08 41.77 -24.38
C ILE A 941 5.73 43.14 -24.12
N GLU A 942 4.97 44.05 -23.50
CA GLU A 942 5.49 45.36 -23.12
C GLU A 942 6.57 45.23 -22.04
N PRO A 943 7.76 45.82 -22.23
CA PRO A 943 8.84 45.78 -21.24
C PRO A 943 8.43 46.59 -20.01
N LYS A 944 8.57 46.01 -18.83
CA LYS A 944 8.18 46.66 -17.56
C LYS A 944 9.30 46.77 -16.54
N LEU A 945 10.35 45.95 -16.64
CA LEU A 945 11.42 45.93 -15.65
C LEU A 945 12.17 47.26 -15.62
N MET A 946 12.32 47.93 -16.78
CA MET A 946 12.93 49.26 -16.88
C MET A 946 12.22 50.36 -16.06
N PHE A 947 10.95 50.18 -15.69
CA PHE A 947 10.19 51.17 -14.91
C PHE A 947 10.19 50.87 -13.41
N LEU A 948 10.74 49.74 -13.00
CA LEU A 948 10.81 49.31 -11.60
C LEU A 948 12.06 49.85 -10.91
N SER A 949 12.01 49.97 -9.58
CA SER A 949 13.20 50.25 -8.76
C SER A 949 14.18 49.08 -8.74
N GLU A 950 15.43 49.30 -8.32
CA GLU A 950 16.46 48.24 -8.28
C GLU A 950 16.04 47.03 -7.44
N GLN A 951 15.43 47.26 -6.27
CA GLN A 951 14.94 46.18 -5.40
C GLN A 951 13.79 45.39 -6.04
N GLU A 952 12.89 46.08 -6.74
CA GLU A 952 11.81 45.43 -7.48
C GLU A 952 12.36 44.68 -8.70
N GLN A 953 13.33 45.23 -9.43
CA GLN A 953 14.02 44.55 -10.53
C GLN A 953 14.73 43.27 -10.07
N LEU A 954 15.34 43.29 -8.87
CA LEU A 954 15.94 42.11 -8.28
C LEU A 954 14.89 41.02 -8.04
N SER A 955 13.83 41.34 -7.28
CA SER A 955 12.82 40.38 -6.87
C SER A 955 11.97 39.87 -8.04
N VAL A 956 11.49 40.77 -8.89
CA VAL A 956 10.68 40.44 -10.09
C VAL A 956 11.54 39.71 -11.12
N GLY A 957 12.79 40.11 -11.29
CA GLY A 957 13.73 39.43 -12.17
C GLY A 957 14.02 38.00 -11.72
N ASN A 958 14.26 37.77 -10.42
CA ASN A 958 14.45 36.42 -9.85
C ASN A 958 13.20 35.56 -10.09
N GLN A 959 12.01 36.10 -9.80
CA GLN A 959 10.74 35.40 -10.03
C GLN A 959 10.49 35.07 -11.50
N LEU A 960 10.84 35.98 -12.42
CA LEU A 960 10.68 35.75 -13.86
C LEU A 960 11.62 34.63 -14.33
N THR A 961 12.88 34.63 -13.88
CA THR A 961 13.83 33.56 -14.20
C THR A 961 13.37 32.21 -13.62
N GLU A 962 12.93 32.16 -12.36
CA GLU A 962 12.38 30.94 -11.74
C GLU A 962 11.14 30.44 -12.49
N LEU A 963 10.24 31.34 -12.89
CA LEU A 963 9.07 30.98 -13.69
C LEU A 963 9.49 30.38 -15.04
N MET A 964 10.47 30.98 -15.72
CA MET A 964 10.99 30.45 -16.98
C MET A 964 11.64 29.08 -16.81
N LEU A 965 12.49 28.88 -15.81
CA LEU A 965 13.10 27.58 -15.52
C LEU A 965 12.05 26.51 -15.21
N SER A 966 11.07 26.84 -14.36
CA SER A 966 10.00 25.90 -14.00
C SER A 966 9.16 25.44 -15.20
N ARG A 967 9.04 26.28 -16.24
CA ARG A 967 8.22 26.01 -17.43
C ARG A 967 9.03 25.41 -18.58
N LEU A 968 10.26 25.89 -18.80
CA LEU A 968 11.15 25.52 -19.90
C LEU A 968 12.07 24.33 -19.55
N LYS A 969 12.19 23.98 -18.26
CA LYS A 969 12.89 22.81 -17.69
C LYS A 969 14.41 22.77 -17.85
N SER A 970 15.02 23.60 -18.68
CA SER A 970 16.47 23.65 -18.86
C SER A 970 16.96 25.08 -19.14
N TRP A 971 18.15 25.40 -18.63
CA TRP A 971 18.87 26.63 -18.95
C TRP A 971 19.09 26.79 -20.46
N GLU A 972 19.36 25.71 -21.18
CA GLU A 972 19.54 25.74 -22.63
C GLU A 972 18.30 26.23 -23.38
N ASN A 973 17.10 25.90 -22.89
CA ASN A 973 15.84 26.39 -23.46
C ASN A 973 15.57 27.84 -23.04
N VAL A 974 15.93 28.22 -21.82
CA VAL A 974 15.85 29.61 -21.36
C VAL A 974 16.76 30.50 -22.21
N ASP A 975 18.01 30.11 -22.42
CA ASP A 975 18.98 30.84 -23.23
C ASP A 975 18.48 31.02 -24.68
N LYS A 976 17.92 29.97 -25.29
CA LYS A 976 17.31 30.06 -26.63
C LYS A 976 16.19 31.10 -26.73
N VAL A 977 15.38 31.23 -25.67
CA VAL A 977 14.30 32.22 -25.60
C VAL A 977 14.86 33.63 -25.35
N ILE A 978 15.87 33.74 -24.49
CA ILE A 978 16.56 35.00 -24.17
C ILE A 978 17.26 35.57 -25.42
N ASP A 979 17.93 34.72 -26.19
CA ASP A 979 18.62 35.10 -27.43
C ASP A 979 17.64 35.42 -28.57
N GLY A 980 16.37 35.09 -28.41
CA GLY A 980 15.32 35.29 -29.43
C GLY A 980 15.36 34.28 -30.57
N SER A 981 16.14 33.21 -30.45
CA SER A 981 16.17 32.09 -31.41
C SER A 981 14.88 31.26 -31.40
N LEU A 982 14.13 31.34 -30.30
CA LEU A 982 12.89 30.60 -30.08
C LEU A 982 11.89 31.53 -29.38
N LEU A 983 10.71 31.73 -29.97
CA LEU A 983 9.67 32.54 -29.33
C LEU A 983 8.91 31.70 -28.31
N LEU A 984 8.43 32.33 -27.24
CA LEU A 984 7.55 31.69 -26.27
C LEU A 984 6.32 31.09 -26.97
N THR A 985 5.84 31.67 -28.07
CA THR A 985 4.72 31.13 -28.88
C THR A 985 5.02 29.84 -29.63
N ASP A 986 6.29 29.52 -29.87
CA ASP A 986 6.73 28.37 -30.67
C ASP A 986 6.87 27.09 -29.83
N LEU A 987 6.72 27.21 -28.50
CA LEU A 987 6.71 26.09 -27.56
C LEU A 987 5.29 25.51 -27.42
N ASP A 988 5.18 24.19 -27.17
CA ASP A 988 3.92 23.43 -26.96
C ASP A 988 2.86 24.15 -26.10
N ASP A 989 1.58 23.75 -26.16
CA ASP A 989 0.39 24.32 -25.48
C ASP A 989 0.54 24.89 -24.04
N ARG A 990 1.57 24.48 -23.29
CA ARG A 990 1.97 25.08 -22.00
C ARG A 990 2.48 26.52 -22.11
N SER A 991 2.98 26.93 -23.28
CA SER A 991 3.53 28.26 -23.57
C SER A 991 2.52 29.40 -23.46
N ARG A 992 1.29 29.19 -23.92
CA ARG A 992 0.18 30.15 -23.79
C ARG A 992 -0.16 30.44 -22.34
N SER A 993 0.07 29.47 -21.45
CA SER A 993 -0.09 29.65 -20.00
C SER A 993 1.04 30.46 -19.37
N THR A 994 2.28 30.32 -19.88
CA THR A 994 3.44 31.11 -19.47
C THR A 994 3.25 32.58 -19.85
N LEU A 995 2.82 32.87 -21.10
CA LEU A 995 2.49 34.23 -21.53
C LEU A 995 1.40 34.88 -20.65
N ARG A 996 0.36 34.12 -20.27
CA ARG A 996 -0.66 34.59 -19.33
C ARG A 996 -0.10 34.83 -17.92
N SER A 997 0.77 33.96 -17.43
CA SER A 997 1.37 34.07 -16.08
C SER A 997 2.32 35.28 -16.00
N ILE A 998 3.12 35.53 -17.05
CA ILE A 998 3.97 36.71 -17.16
C ILE A 998 3.11 37.99 -17.18
N ASN A 999 2.03 38.00 -17.97
CA ASN A 999 1.09 39.13 -17.98
C ASN A 999 0.37 39.32 -16.63
N GLN A 1000 0.08 38.24 -15.89
CA GLN A 1000 -0.46 38.30 -14.53
C GLN A 1000 0.54 38.90 -13.53
N LEU A 1001 1.80 38.47 -13.58
CA LEU A 1001 2.89 38.98 -12.75
C LEU A 1001 3.07 40.50 -12.92
N PHE A 1002 2.85 41.00 -14.13
CA PHE A 1002 2.93 42.42 -14.46
C PHE A 1002 1.61 43.21 -14.32
N SER A 1003 0.48 42.58 -13.95
CA SER A 1003 -0.83 43.25 -13.77
C SER A 1003 -1.31 43.32 -12.33
N ALA A 1004 -0.62 42.68 -11.39
CA ALA A 1004 -0.93 42.78 -9.96
C ALA A 1004 -0.55 44.17 -9.41
N PRO A 1005 -1.47 44.88 -8.72
CA PRO A 1005 -1.25 46.25 -8.24
C PRO A 1005 -0.30 46.37 -7.02
N ASN A 1006 0.10 45.25 -6.41
CA ASN A 1006 1.13 45.18 -5.37
C ASN A 1006 2.22 44.20 -5.81
N LEU A 1007 3.38 44.71 -6.24
CA LEU A 1007 4.56 43.95 -6.68
C LEU A 1007 5.32 43.32 -5.49
N LEU A 1008 4.63 42.62 -4.59
CA LEU A 1008 5.24 41.92 -3.45
C LEU A 1008 4.86 40.43 -3.46
N LYS A 1009 5.90 39.61 -3.66
CA LYS A 1009 6.02 38.16 -3.47
C LYS A 1009 4.82 37.30 -3.92
N ILE A 1010 4.99 36.60 -5.04
CA ILE A 1010 4.26 35.35 -5.28
C ILE A 1010 4.85 34.30 -4.33
N GLY A 1011 4.36 34.29 -3.09
CA GLY A 1011 4.76 33.33 -2.06
C GLY A 1011 5.15 33.99 -0.74
N GLY A 1012 4.22 33.95 0.22
CA GLY A 1012 4.50 34.23 1.63
C GLY A 1012 4.18 35.65 2.10
N GLN A 1013 3.20 35.70 3.02
CA GLN A 1013 2.85 36.76 3.96
C GLN A 1013 1.78 37.78 3.56
N SER A 1014 0.61 37.63 4.19
CA SER A 1014 0.03 38.69 5.02
C SER A 1014 -0.33 38.05 6.37
N GLU A 1015 0.42 38.44 7.40
CA GLU A 1015 0.29 38.20 8.86
C GLU A 1015 -0.09 36.80 9.40
#